data_AF-A0A1J4KQA6-F1
#
_entry.id   AF-A0A1J4KQA6-F1
#
_cell.length_a   1.000
_cell.length_b   1.000
_cell.length_c   1.000
_cell.angle_alpha   90.00
_cell.angle_beta   90.00
_cell.angle_gamma   90.00
#
_symmetry.space_group_name_H-M   'P 1'
#
loop_
_entity.id
_entity.type
_entity.pdbx_description
1 polymer ?
#
loop_
_entity_poly.entity_id
_entity_poly.type
_entity_poly.pdbx_seq_one_letter_code
_entity_poly.pdbx_strand_id
1 'polypeptide(L)'
;MRLHFDRSGSMFGTKTSKNETQISSEVRCISITHKNLENFPYQIPENNHLHRLDLSYNRMKSLPLNLTQLYTLFLAYNDFHEFPESLIDSISTYTSLDSLDISHNELKSFPVNIEKVTCLKKLDVSNNNIEYISYLKTSANTVDLLNNKLEVVPRIPKELTSLFVDRNRIATFDKSFKFLHKLSLGYNKLENIIPTISLISLEFLILPHNLIKEMPNLKECTPKLKYFDASWNKLTKFPNFPKTIETIFLSNNRITELPSLVDFEYLAQFDISHNNVVSVPKLPSAIINANFYDNFIENFEDSIVPSLRIINLCSNKLKSVPSLHENKIPFLVINFNCLQNFHFNFVYNFLTKLDLSNNELETIPNEIFSISYLYNLNLSSNRITKFDIYDFTNSKLAYLNLSNNKICTLPPNLPQNLEYLYVSNCGLSNFPENFEKNNSEIYYLDISENEISNIPLFPYLTTFKGSSNKFSRFPKFSEGIRFVDLSFNQIKQFPSINYQKLTFLDLSHNLLTTFISPQTIHHLYLSYNPLASIKTYHLDHLDISGCPCDRIKIDNVKQFITSDSKMMSNSSPTVLCHYFGDLHSILQHKYRDAFFSFQQIHGYYVFCILNAHDYQTLSQKSLYVMLNKLHARKNISSDYLKDLCDTVISDIDSIVSNPTTMLALGFLREKSMIIAYFGGFAITVLNAKGEIMREYGREIRKDDGLSNLTRQGEKIIFKINRGTTIRQISSKNDEKWMVIAPTFVLDTISTKTYVDVVSSSNNACEIARRLRNHVIASSYKDSFSICVLGFE
;
A
#
# COMPACT_ATOMS: atom_id res chain seq x y z
N MET A 1 21.92 -19.17 -33.78
CA MET A 1 20.48 -18.90 -33.50
C MET A 1 20.14 -19.15 -32.03
N ARG A 2 18.95 -18.76 -31.54
CA ARG A 2 18.35 -19.24 -30.27
C ARG A 2 17.31 -20.31 -30.60
N LEU A 3 17.34 -21.45 -29.92
CA LEU A 3 16.30 -22.49 -30.04
C LEU A 3 15.46 -22.53 -28.76
N HIS A 4 14.14 -22.42 -28.92
CA HIS A 4 13.15 -22.65 -27.89
C HIS A 4 12.26 -23.82 -28.32
N PHE A 5 11.98 -24.72 -27.39
CA PHE A 5 11.12 -25.88 -27.59
C PHE A 5 9.76 -25.64 -26.91
N ASP A 6 8.66 -25.93 -27.61
CA ASP A 6 7.30 -25.77 -27.06
C ASP A 6 6.94 -26.91 -26.07
N ARG A 7 5.74 -26.88 -25.48
CA ARG A 7 5.27 -27.96 -24.58
C ARG A 7 5.15 -29.33 -25.26
N SER A 8 5.00 -29.44 -26.58
CA SER A 8 5.02 -30.72 -27.31
C SER A 8 6.43 -31.25 -27.63
N GLY A 9 7.43 -30.38 -27.74
CA GLY A 9 8.85 -30.76 -27.96
C GLY A 9 9.37 -30.42 -29.35
N SER A 10 8.63 -29.61 -30.11
CA SER A 10 9.01 -29.09 -31.40
C SER A 10 9.88 -27.83 -31.29
N MET A 11 10.87 -27.69 -32.18
CA MET A 11 11.68 -26.47 -32.30
C MET A 11 10.88 -25.34 -32.95
N PHE A 12 10.96 -24.13 -32.39
CA PHE A 12 10.66 -22.92 -33.17
C PHE A 12 11.79 -22.64 -34.18
N GLY A 13 11.47 -22.63 -35.48
CA GLY A 13 12.28 -21.94 -36.50
C GLY A 13 12.48 -22.63 -37.85
N THR A 14 12.35 -23.96 -37.94
CA THR A 14 12.49 -24.71 -39.19
C THR A 14 11.44 -25.81 -39.29
N LYS A 15 10.97 -26.10 -40.52
CA LYS A 15 10.22 -27.34 -40.80
C LYS A 15 11.17 -28.51 -40.60
N THR A 16 11.04 -29.28 -39.53
CA THR A 16 11.81 -30.52 -39.36
C THR A 16 10.93 -31.75 -39.47
N SER A 17 11.38 -32.66 -40.34
CA SER A 17 10.94 -34.05 -40.39
C SER A 17 11.32 -34.80 -39.10
N LYS A 18 10.61 -35.89 -38.80
CA LYS A 18 10.61 -36.60 -37.51
C LYS A 18 11.95 -37.19 -36.99
N ASN A 19 13.09 -37.01 -37.65
CA ASN A 19 14.35 -37.76 -37.40
C ASN A 19 15.63 -36.88 -37.38
N GLU A 20 15.66 -35.76 -36.65
CA GLU A 20 16.92 -35.03 -36.39
C GLU A 20 17.31 -35.14 -34.91
N THR A 21 18.27 -36.03 -34.62
CA THR A 21 18.86 -36.24 -33.28
C THR A 21 20.09 -35.36 -33.03
N GLN A 22 20.42 -34.44 -33.93
CA GLN A 22 21.66 -33.66 -33.94
C GLN A 22 21.37 -32.15 -33.97
N ILE A 23 22.09 -31.37 -33.16
CA ILE A 23 21.95 -29.91 -33.10
C ILE A 23 22.93 -29.24 -34.08
N SER A 24 22.51 -28.17 -34.74
CA SER A 24 23.38 -27.32 -35.57
C SER A 24 24.48 -26.64 -34.75
N SER A 25 25.71 -26.61 -35.26
CA SER A 25 26.87 -25.97 -34.62
C SER A 25 26.71 -24.46 -34.40
N GLU A 26 25.84 -23.78 -35.16
CA GLU A 26 25.56 -22.34 -35.02
C GLU A 26 24.62 -21.98 -33.84
N VAL A 27 24.15 -22.97 -33.09
CA VAL A 27 23.24 -22.75 -31.95
C VAL A 27 24.04 -22.24 -30.75
N ARG A 28 23.72 -21.01 -30.32
CA ARG A 28 24.39 -20.37 -29.16
C ARG A 28 23.59 -20.45 -27.87
N CYS A 29 22.28 -20.72 -27.95
CA CYS A 29 21.41 -20.88 -26.80
C CYS A 29 20.41 -22.02 -27.02
N ILE A 30 20.34 -22.91 -26.04
CA ILE A 30 19.36 -24.01 -25.95
C ILE A 30 18.60 -23.84 -24.63
N SER A 31 17.27 -23.94 -24.67
CA SER A 31 16.41 -24.02 -23.49
C SER A 31 15.39 -25.13 -23.72
N ILE A 32 15.46 -26.20 -22.92
CA ILE A 32 14.60 -27.38 -22.98
C ILE A 32 14.04 -27.62 -21.57
N THR A 33 12.95 -26.94 -21.23
CA THR A 33 12.36 -26.96 -19.88
C THR A 33 10.99 -27.64 -19.85
N HIS A 34 10.59 -28.14 -18.68
CA HIS A 34 9.33 -28.87 -18.46
C HIS A 34 9.16 -30.12 -19.33
N LYS A 35 10.23 -30.92 -19.51
CA LYS A 35 10.24 -32.11 -20.37
C LYS A 35 10.42 -33.43 -19.65
N ASN A 36 10.56 -33.42 -18.32
CA ASN A 36 10.84 -34.62 -17.51
C ASN A 36 12.09 -35.39 -18.02
N LEU A 37 13.06 -34.68 -18.60
CA LEU A 37 14.26 -35.30 -19.17
C LEU A 37 15.18 -35.81 -18.07
N GLU A 38 15.61 -37.06 -18.19
CA GLU A 38 16.68 -37.62 -17.35
C GLU A 38 18.07 -37.48 -17.99
N ASN A 39 18.15 -37.32 -19.31
CA ASN A 39 19.40 -37.21 -20.06
C ASN A 39 19.21 -36.20 -21.19
N PHE A 40 20.29 -35.57 -21.63
CA PHE A 40 20.21 -34.62 -22.74
C PHE A 40 19.91 -35.36 -24.06
N PRO A 41 18.82 -35.02 -24.78
CA PRO A 41 18.25 -35.92 -25.80
C PRO A 41 18.86 -35.78 -27.20
N TYR A 42 19.86 -34.91 -27.38
CA TYR A 42 20.45 -34.58 -28.70
C TYR A 42 21.97 -34.73 -28.71
N GLN A 43 22.54 -35.09 -29.86
CA GLN A 43 23.97 -35.01 -30.10
C GLN A 43 24.37 -33.55 -30.37
N ILE A 44 25.39 -33.07 -29.65
CA ILE A 44 26.03 -31.78 -29.87
C ILE A 44 27.31 -32.02 -30.67
N PRO A 45 27.54 -31.33 -31.81
CA PRO A 45 28.76 -31.51 -32.60
C PRO A 45 29.98 -30.93 -31.88
N GLU A 46 31.17 -31.48 -32.14
CA GLU A 46 32.42 -31.04 -31.50
C GLU A 46 32.74 -29.56 -31.77
N ASN A 47 32.39 -29.05 -32.95
CA ASN A 47 32.57 -27.65 -33.35
C ASN A 47 31.41 -26.72 -32.92
N ASN A 48 30.73 -27.02 -31.81
CA ASN A 48 29.60 -26.21 -31.33
C ASN A 48 30.02 -24.82 -30.81
N HIS A 49 29.10 -23.87 -30.89
CA HIS A 49 29.23 -22.52 -30.34
C HIS A 49 28.22 -22.26 -29.20
N LEU A 50 27.91 -23.27 -28.40
CA LEU A 50 26.85 -23.20 -27.39
C LEU A 50 27.31 -22.36 -26.19
N HIS A 51 26.76 -21.16 -26.00
CA HIS A 51 27.09 -20.28 -24.87
C HIS A 51 26.14 -20.42 -23.67
N ARG A 52 24.88 -20.80 -23.91
CA ARG A 52 23.86 -20.96 -22.84
C ARG A 52 23.08 -22.25 -23.02
N LEU A 53 23.00 -23.04 -21.95
CA LEU A 53 22.20 -24.25 -21.85
C LEU A 53 21.27 -24.14 -20.64
N ASP A 54 19.97 -24.28 -20.87
CA ASP A 54 18.94 -24.25 -19.85
C ASP A 54 18.12 -25.55 -19.89
N LEU A 55 18.21 -26.30 -18.79
CA LEU A 55 17.57 -27.60 -18.59
C LEU A 55 16.73 -27.59 -17.31
N SER A 56 16.27 -26.41 -16.89
CA SER A 56 15.44 -26.23 -15.70
C SER A 56 14.10 -26.96 -15.83
N TYR A 57 13.46 -27.34 -14.71
CA TYR A 57 12.20 -28.08 -14.71
C TYR A 57 12.27 -29.44 -15.46
N ASN A 58 13.27 -30.26 -15.12
CA ASN A 58 13.46 -31.63 -15.63
C ASN A 58 13.83 -32.59 -14.49
N ARG A 59 14.56 -33.67 -14.78
CA ARG A 59 15.06 -34.66 -13.81
C ARG A 59 16.48 -35.14 -14.17
N MET A 60 17.32 -34.20 -14.60
CA MET A 60 18.59 -34.48 -15.29
C MET A 60 19.56 -35.32 -14.44
N LYS A 61 20.02 -36.47 -14.96
CA LYS A 61 20.99 -37.37 -14.32
C LYS A 61 22.36 -37.39 -15.01
N SER A 62 22.41 -36.98 -16.28
CA SER A 62 23.64 -36.82 -17.07
C SER A 62 23.61 -35.57 -17.95
N LEU A 63 24.77 -35.13 -18.40
CA LEU A 63 24.96 -33.99 -19.29
C LEU A 63 25.93 -34.33 -20.44
N PRO A 64 25.86 -33.63 -21.58
CA PRO A 64 26.83 -33.79 -22.67
C PRO A 64 28.23 -33.33 -22.23
N LEU A 65 29.28 -34.00 -22.70
CA LEU A 65 30.67 -33.63 -22.36
C LEU A 65 31.23 -32.55 -23.31
N ASN A 66 32.31 -31.90 -22.88
CA ASN A 66 33.18 -31.02 -23.67
C ASN A 66 32.49 -29.79 -24.30
N LEU A 67 31.53 -29.17 -23.61
CA LEU A 67 30.94 -27.89 -24.01
C LEU A 67 31.88 -26.71 -23.67
N THR A 68 33.03 -26.65 -24.33
CA THR A 68 34.14 -25.73 -24.01
C THR A 68 33.81 -24.24 -24.19
N GLN A 69 32.77 -23.89 -24.96
CA GLN A 69 32.28 -22.51 -25.14
C GLN A 69 31.05 -22.17 -24.26
N LEU A 70 30.59 -23.10 -23.41
CA LEU A 70 29.44 -22.85 -22.54
C LEU A 70 29.79 -21.85 -21.45
N TYR A 71 29.03 -20.76 -21.39
CA TYR A 71 29.21 -19.66 -20.43
C TYR A 71 28.18 -19.72 -19.28
N THR A 72 26.99 -20.25 -19.53
CA THR A 72 25.94 -20.37 -18.50
C THR A 72 25.15 -21.67 -18.61
N LEU A 73 24.98 -22.34 -17.47
CA LEU A 73 24.18 -23.55 -17.31
C LEU A 73 23.09 -23.36 -16.25
N PHE A 74 21.85 -23.68 -16.59
CA PHE A 74 20.71 -23.68 -15.67
C PHE A 74 20.18 -25.10 -15.46
N LEU A 75 20.10 -25.52 -14.20
CA LEU A 75 19.62 -26.82 -13.72
C LEU A 75 18.61 -26.66 -12.55
N ALA A 76 17.98 -25.49 -12.44
CA ALA A 76 16.99 -25.23 -11.39
C ALA A 76 15.77 -26.17 -11.52
N TYR A 77 15.07 -26.47 -10.41
CA TYR A 77 13.88 -27.34 -10.43
C TYR A 77 14.12 -28.69 -11.14
N ASN A 78 15.15 -29.45 -10.74
CA ASN A 78 15.47 -30.77 -11.29
C ASN A 78 15.28 -31.93 -10.29
N ASP A 79 14.50 -31.69 -9.23
CA ASP A 79 14.21 -32.64 -8.15
C ASP A 79 15.49 -33.17 -7.44
N PHE A 80 16.61 -32.42 -7.42
CA PHE A 80 17.86 -32.88 -6.79
C PHE A 80 17.78 -32.85 -5.26
N HIS A 81 17.76 -34.02 -4.60
CA HIS A 81 17.93 -34.14 -3.14
C HIS A 81 19.41 -34.10 -2.72
N GLU A 82 20.30 -34.55 -3.59
CA GLU A 82 21.77 -34.47 -3.53
C GLU A 82 22.26 -34.15 -4.96
N PHE A 83 23.36 -33.41 -5.11
CA PHE A 83 23.86 -33.05 -6.44
C PHE A 83 24.82 -34.15 -6.95
N PRO A 84 24.51 -34.86 -8.07
CA PRO A 84 25.29 -36.02 -8.49
C PRO A 84 26.72 -35.68 -8.92
N GLU A 85 27.71 -36.47 -8.47
CA GLU A 85 29.10 -36.30 -8.90
C GLU A 85 29.28 -36.50 -10.42
N SER A 86 28.47 -37.36 -11.05
CA SER A 86 28.45 -37.53 -12.51
C SER A 86 28.12 -36.24 -13.28
N LEU A 87 27.28 -35.36 -12.70
CA LEU A 87 27.02 -34.04 -13.27
C LEU A 87 28.21 -33.13 -13.08
N ILE A 88 28.89 -33.17 -11.93
CA ILE A 88 30.09 -32.37 -11.66
C ILE A 88 31.23 -32.76 -12.60
N ASP A 89 31.48 -34.05 -12.81
CA ASP A 89 32.49 -34.53 -13.75
C ASP A 89 32.17 -34.05 -15.17
N SER A 90 30.89 -34.10 -15.59
CA SER A 90 30.44 -33.55 -16.87
C SER A 90 30.68 -32.04 -16.98
N ILE A 91 30.27 -31.28 -15.95
CA ILE A 91 30.40 -29.82 -15.88
C ILE A 91 31.86 -29.37 -15.82
N SER A 92 32.76 -30.17 -15.23
CA SER A 92 34.19 -29.88 -15.16
C SER A 92 34.88 -29.80 -16.54
N THR A 93 34.26 -30.38 -17.58
CA THR A 93 34.73 -30.27 -18.96
C THR A 93 34.39 -28.93 -19.64
N TYR A 94 33.58 -28.07 -19.00
CA TYR A 94 33.08 -26.82 -19.59
C TYR A 94 34.02 -25.65 -19.27
N THR A 95 35.19 -25.63 -19.92
CA THR A 95 36.31 -24.73 -19.58
C THR A 95 36.03 -23.21 -19.61
N SER A 96 34.90 -22.77 -20.21
CA SER A 96 34.48 -21.36 -20.25
C SER A 96 33.29 -21.03 -19.32
N LEU A 97 32.85 -21.97 -18.48
CA LEU A 97 31.62 -21.80 -17.68
C LEU A 97 31.80 -20.74 -16.61
N ASP A 98 31.01 -19.67 -16.70
CA ASP A 98 31.04 -18.52 -15.79
C ASP A 98 29.97 -18.63 -14.70
N SER A 99 28.79 -19.16 -15.04
CA SER A 99 27.63 -19.19 -14.15
C SER A 99 26.90 -20.53 -14.18
N LEU A 100 26.70 -21.11 -12.99
CA LEU A 100 25.97 -22.34 -12.76
C LEU A 100 24.81 -22.07 -11.79
N ASP A 101 23.60 -22.38 -12.23
CA ASP A 101 22.39 -22.32 -11.41
C ASP A 101 21.89 -23.74 -11.12
N ILE A 102 21.87 -24.08 -9.82
CA ILE A 102 21.31 -25.31 -9.25
C ILE A 102 20.25 -24.99 -8.16
N SER A 103 19.69 -23.79 -8.21
CA SER A 103 18.68 -23.28 -7.27
C SER A 103 17.36 -24.06 -7.34
N HIS A 104 16.46 -23.82 -6.39
CA HIS A 104 15.09 -24.37 -6.42
C HIS A 104 15.06 -25.90 -6.58
N ASN A 105 15.95 -26.58 -5.88
CA ASN A 105 16.03 -28.03 -5.78
C ASN A 105 15.77 -28.43 -4.31
N GLU A 106 16.01 -29.69 -3.96
CA GLU A 106 15.81 -30.20 -2.59
C GLU A 106 17.13 -30.53 -1.87
N LEU A 107 18.25 -29.94 -2.31
CA LEU A 107 19.60 -30.29 -1.86
C LEU A 107 19.73 -30.18 -0.34
N LYS A 108 20.06 -31.28 0.34
CA LYS A 108 20.29 -31.31 1.80
C LYS A 108 21.72 -30.93 2.19
N SER A 109 22.65 -31.03 1.25
CA SER A 109 24.07 -30.77 1.40
C SER A 109 24.59 -29.91 0.24
N PHE A 110 25.69 -29.20 0.47
CA PHE A 110 26.38 -28.47 -0.59
C PHE A 110 27.08 -29.47 -1.55
N PRO A 111 27.11 -29.23 -2.87
CA PRO A 111 27.70 -30.16 -3.83
C PRO A 111 29.15 -30.54 -3.52
N VAL A 112 29.43 -31.85 -3.45
CA VAL A 112 30.76 -32.41 -3.17
C VAL A 112 31.61 -32.37 -4.43
N ASN A 113 32.89 -31.99 -4.33
CA ASN A 113 33.84 -31.88 -5.45
C ASN A 113 33.52 -30.79 -6.49
N ILE A 114 32.63 -29.82 -6.18
CA ILE A 114 32.32 -28.70 -7.09
C ILE A 114 33.53 -27.77 -7.35
N GLU A 115 34.57 -27.85 -6.51
CA GLU A 115 35.88 -27.24 -6.76
C GLU A 115 36.57 -27.75 -8.05
N LYS A 116 36.16 -28.90 -8.61
CA LYS A 116 36.59 -29.38 -9.94
C LYS A 116 36.22 -28.41 -11.07
N VAL A 117 35.19 -27.58 -10.90
CA VAL A 117 34.71 -26.62 -11.93
C VAL A 117 35.50 -25.31 -11.84
N THR A 118 36.78 -25.36 -12.21
CA THR A 118 37.77 -24.30 -11.90
C THR A 118 37.52 -22.94 -12.56
N CYS A 119 36.74 -22.88 -13.64
CA CYS A 119 36.41 -21.65 -14.37
C CYS A 119 35.28 -20.81 -13.78
N LEU A 120 34.51 -21.38 -12.84
CA LEU A 120 33.25 -20.81 -12.36
C LEU A 120 33.43 -19.46 -11.67
N LYS A 121 32.55 -18.50 -11.98
CA LYS A 121 32.48 -17.19 -11.30
C LYS A 121 31.27 -17.08 -10.38
N LYS A 122 30.12 -17.61 -10.81
CA LYS A 122 28.84 -17.54 -10.09
C LYS A 122 28.26 -18.92 -9.87
N LEU A 123 27.88 -19.20 -8.62
CA LEU A 123 27.18 -20.42 -8.23
C LEU A 123 25.92 -20.05 -7.45
N ASP A 124 24.74 -20.37 -8.01
CA ASP A 124 23.46 -20.21 -7.34
C ASP A 124 22.99 -21.56 -6.80
N VAL A 125 22.88 -21.65 -5.47
CA VAL A 125 22.37 -22.81 -4.71
C VAL A 125 21.20 -22.36 -3.80
N SER A 126 20.56 -21.25 -4.15
CA SER A 126 19.43 -20.70 -3.40
C SER A 126 18.22 -21.63 -3.44
N ASN A 127 17.26 -21.43 -2.53
CA ASN A 127 15.98 -22.14 -2.49
C ASN A 127 16.15 -23.67 -2.43
N ASN A 128 17.00 -24.13 -1.52
CA ASN A 128 17.32 -25.54 -1.30
C ASN A 128 17.11 -25.90 0.20
N ASN A 129 17.47 -27.13 0.59
CA ASN A 129 17.28 -27.64 1.95
C ASN A 129 18.59 -27.71 2.76
N ILE A 130 19.64 -26.96 2.40
CA ILE A 130 20.98 -27.16 2.98
C ILE A 130 21.01 -26.67 4.44
N GLU A 131 21.33 -27.58 5.35
CA GLU A 131 21.33 -27.33 6.81
C GLU A 131 22.71 -26.96 7.35
N TYR A 132 23.79 -27.49 6.75
CA TYR A 132 25.15 -27.27 7.24
C TYR A 132 26.19 -27.20 6.11
N ILE A 133 27.12 -26.25 6.22
CA ILE A 133 28.30 -26.11 5.37
C ILE A 133 29.48 -25.70 6.26
N SER A 134 30.53 -26.52 6.33
CA SER A 134 31.75 -26.20 7.09
C SER A 134 32.66 -25.22 6.34
N TYR A 135 32.78 -25.40 5.02
CA TYR A 135 33.61 -24.59 4.12
C TYR A 135 33.05 -24.66 2.69
N LEU A 136 32.90 -23.51 2.02
CA LEU A 136 32.49 -23.43 0.62
C LEU A 136 33.64 -23.80 -0.32
N LYS A 137 33.79 -25.09 -0.63
CA LYS A 137 34.80 -25.56 -1.59
C LYS A 137 34.37 -25.21 -3.03
N THR A 138 34.73 -24.02 -3.51
CA THR A 138 34.42 -23.59 -4.87
C THR A 138 35.45 -22.59 -5.39
N SER A 139 35.58 -22.53 -6.71
CA SER A 139 36.29 -21.49 -7.49
C SER A 139 35.49 -20.19 -7.62
N ALA A 140 34.17 -20.25 -7.39
CA ALA A 140 33.26 -19.14 -7.62
C ALA A 140 33.60 -17.91 -6.76
N ASN A 141 33.60 -16.75 -7.39
CA ASN A 141 33.77 -15.44 -6.73
C ASN A 141 32.43 -14.86 -6.22
N THR A 142 31.29 -15.40 -6.67
CA THR A 142 29.95 -15.12 -6.14
C THR A 142 29.22 -16.42 -5.83
N VAL A 143 28.69 -16.55 -4.60
CA VAL A 143 27.87 -17.70 -4.18
C VAL A 143 26.56 -17.19 -3.58
N ASP A 144 25.44 -17.74 -4.06
CA ASP A 144 24.11 -17.52 -3.50
C ASP A 144 23.60 -18.79 -2.77
N LEU A 145 23.20 -18.62 -1.51
CA LEU A 145 22.65 -19.62 -0.60
C LEU A 145 21.33 -19.13 0.02
N LEU A 146 20.69 -18.12 -0.57
CA LEU A 146 19.42 -17.56 -0.13
C LEU A 146 18.36 -18.65 0.07
N ASN A 147 17.53 -18.54 1.12
CA ASN A 147 16.43 -19.47 1.40
C ASN A 147 16.89 -20.95 1.49
N ASN A 148 17.85 -21.19 2.37
CA ASN A 148 18.28 -22.52 2.82
C ASN A 148 17.97 -22.66 4.34
N LYS A 149 18.60 -23.62 5.04
CA LYS A 149 18.38 -23.88 6.47
C LYS A 149 19.62 -23.67 7.33
N LEU A 150 20.63 -22.94 6.83
CA LEU A 150 21.91 -22.75 7.50
C LEU A 150 21.73 -22.06 8.85
N GLU A 151 22.33 -22.62 9.90
CA GLU A 151 22.33 -22.03 11.25
C GLU A 151 23.60 -21.21 11.56
N VAL A 152 24.65 -21.36 10.74
CA VAL A 152 25.95 -20.69 10.89
C VAL A 152 26.50 -20.29 9.52
N VAL A 153 27.18 -19.14 9.45
CA VAL A 153 27.88 -18.69 8.22
C VAL A 153 29.08 -19.63 7.93
N PRO A 154 29.19 -20.21 6.72
CA PRO A 154 30.30 -21.08 6.37
C PRO A 154 31.64 -20.34 6.30
N ARG A 155 32.74 -21.10 6.40
CA ARG A 155 34.05 -20.58 5.98
C ARG A 155 34.09 -20.46 4.45
N ILE A 156 34.84 -19.49 3.94
CA ILE A 156 34.87 -19.14 2.51
C ILE A 156 36.28 -19.29 1.90
N PRO A 157 36.40 -19.51 0.58
CA PRO A 157 37.67 -19.44 -0.14
C PRO A 157 38.11 -17.98 -0.33
N LYS A 158 39.37 -17.75 -0.71
CA LYS A 158 39.92 -16.37 -0.84
C LYS A 158 39.38 -15.64 -2.06
N GLU A 159 38.96 -16.43 -3.04
CA GLU A 159 38.43 -16.06 -4.34
C GLU A 159 37.00 -15.49 -4.22
N LEU A 160 36.29 -15.80 -3.12
CA LEU A 160 34.91 -15.35 -2.89
C LEU A 160 34.86 -13.86 -2.52
N THR A 161 34.27 -13.05 -3.40
CA THR A 161 34.06 -11.62 -3.21
C THR A 161 32.63 -11.25 -2.84
N SER A 162 31.65 -12.10 -3.16
CA SER A 162 30.23 -11.90 -2.84
C SER A 162 29.57 -13.14 -2.26
N LEU A 163 28.91 -13.01 -1.11
CA LEU A 163 28.18 -14.08 -0.43
C LEU A 163 26.77 -13.62 -0.06
N PHE A 164 25.76 -14.38 -0.48
CA PHE A 164 24.36 -14.19 -0.10
C PHE A 164 23.89 -15.41 0.72
N VAL A 165 23.42 -15.17 1.94
CA VAL A 165 22.92 -16.19 2.88
C VAL A 165 21.61 -15.74 3.54
N ASP A 166 20.84 -14.91 2.83
CA ASP A 166 19.55 -14.39 3.28
C ASP A 166 18.51 -15.50 3.48
N ARG A 167 17.46 -15.25 4.27
CA ARG A 167 16.36 -16.20 4.50
C ARG A 167 16.84 -17.58 5.03
N ASN A 168 17.87 -17.58 5.87
CA ASN A 168 18.38 -18.77 6.55
C ASN A 168 17.99 -18.75 8.05
N ARG A 169 18.69 -19.49 8.91
CA ARG A 169 18.40 -19.63 10.35
C ARG A 169 19.54 -19.09 11.23
N ILE A 170 20.44 -18.28 10.66
CA ILE A 170 21.69 -17.86 11.30
C ILE A 170 21.39 -16.97 12.50
N ALA A 171 21.86 -17.37 13.68
CA ALA A 171 21.61 -16.65 14.94
C ALA A 171 22.80 -15.79 15.43
N THR A 172 24.01 -16.13 15.01
CA THR A 172 25.26 -15.45 15.40
C THR A 172 26.18 -15.27 14.20
N PHE A 173 27.02 -14.24 14.23
CA PHE A 173 28.05 -14.00 13.21
C PHE A 173 29.43 -13.77 13.83
N ASP A 174 30.32 -14.74 13.61
CA ASP A 174 31.62 -14.89 14.27
C ASP A 174 32.79 -15.05 13.28
N LYS A 175 32.60 -14.71 12.00
CA LYS A 175 33.57 -14.99 10.91
C LYS A 175 34.15 -13.72 10.30
N SER A 176 35.48 -13.65 10.26
CA SER A 176 36.24 -12.57 9.61
C SER A 176 36.63 -12.95 8.18
N PHE A 177 36.43 -12.04 7.23
CA PHE A 177 36.64 -12.25 5.80
C PHE A 177 37.48 -11.12 5.18
N LYS A 178 38.70 -11.43 4.73
CA LYS A 178 39.65 -10.41 4.24
C LYS A 178 39.40 -9.93 2.81
N PHE A 179 38.75 -10.76 1.98
CA PHE A 179 38.60 -10.54 0.52
C PHE A 179 37.14 -10.36 0.08
N LEU A 180 36.19 -10.49 1.01
CA LEU A 180 34.77 -10.34 0.71
C LEU A 180 34.42 -8.85 0.56
N HIS A 181 33.83 -8.48 -0.58
CA HIS A 181 33.36 -7.13 -0.91
C HIS A 181 31.87 -6.95 -0.63
N LYS A 182 31.06 -8.02 -0.75
CA LYS A 182 29.62 -7.99 -0.49
C LYS A 182 29.16 -9.17 0.38
N LEU A 183 28.37 -8.86 1.41
CA LEU A 183 27.78 -9.83 2.32
C LEU A 183 26.30 -9.50 2.56
N SER A 184 25.42 -10.49 2.36
CA SER A 184 23.99 -10.39 2.62
C SER A 184 23.53 -11.50 3.56
N LEU A 185 22.88 -11.11 4.66
CA LEU A 185 22.42 -11.93 5.79
C LEU A 185 20.98 -11.56 6.20
N GLY A 186 20.21 -10.92 5.33
CA GLY A 186 18.85 -10.48 5.64
C GLY A 186 17.91 -11.64 5.95
N TYR A 187 16.81 -11.37 6.67
CA TYR A 187 15.79 -12.37 7.02
C TYR A 187 16.38 -13.61 7.73
N ASN A 188 17.28 -13.40 8.68
CA ASN A 188 17.87 -14.45 9.52
C ASN A 188 17.37 -14.28 10.98
N LYS A 189 18.07 -14.88 11.94
CA LYS A 189 17.79 -14.76 13.38
C LYS A 189 18.91 -14.03 14.12
N LEU A 190 19.68 -13.20 13.41
CA LEU A 190 20.96 -12.68 13.90
C LEU A 190 20.73 -11.74 15.09
N GLU A 191 21.13 -12.17 16.29
CA GLU A 191 21.08 -11.36 17.52
C GLU A 191 22.42 -10.72 17.84
N ASN A 192 23.52 -11.46 17.62
CA ASN A 192 24.86 -11.12 18.09
C ASN A 192 25.89 -11.21 16.96
N ILE A 193 26.65 -10.12 16.77
CA ILE A 193 27.84 -10.05 15.92
C ILE A 193 29.05 -9.88 16.84
N ILE A 194 30.11 -10.66 16.66
CA ILE A 194 31.28 -10.56 17.55
C ILE A 194 31.98 -9.19 17.41
N PRO A 195 32.39 -8.52 18.51
CA PRO A 195 33.09 -7.24 18.43
C PRO A 195 34.41 -7.26 17.68
N THR A 196 35.09 -8.42 17.64
CA THR A 196 36.43 -8.61 17.05
C THR A 196 36.40 -8.98 15.56
N ILE A 197 35.25 -8.81 14.89
CA ILE A 197 35.09 -9.18 13.49
C ILE A 197 35.92 -8.28 12.56
N SER A 198 36.46 -8.85 11.48
CA SER A 198 37.33 -8.14 10.54
C SER A 198 36.92 -8.44 9.10
N LEU A 199 36.46 -7.40 8.41
CA LEU A 199 35.82 -7.44 7.10
C LEU A 199 36.42 -6.32 6.21
N ILE A 200 37.77 -6.28 6.16
CA ILE A 200 38.56 -5.13 5.69
C ILE A 200 38.37 -4.71 4.22
N SER A 201 37.82 -5.59 3.39
CA SER A 201 37.52 -5.30 1.97
C SER A 201 36.03 -5.08 1.69
N LEU A 202 35.18 -5.17 2.72
CA LEU A 202 33.73 -5.12 2.55
C LEU A 202 33.25 -3.71 2.19
N GLU A 203 32.53 -3.62 1.08
CA GLU A 203 31.92 -2.38 0.57
C GLU A 203 30.39 -2.39 0.75
N PHE A 204 29.77 -3.58 0.79
CA PHE A 204 28.32 -3.77 0.93
C PHE A 204 27.99 -4.76 2.05
N LEU A 205 27.24 -4.31 3.06
CA LEU A 205 26.75 -5.13 4.17
C LEU A 205 25.23 -4.98 4.30
N ILE A 206 24.51 -6.10 4.13
CA ILE A 206 23.05 -6.15 4.06
C ILE A 206 22.54 -7.11 5.15
N LEU A 207 21.88 -6.58 6.17
CA LEU A 207 21.42 -7.25 7.39
C LEU A 207 19.92 -7.07 7.73
N PRO A 208 18.99 -6.72 6.80
CA PRO A 208 17.63 -6.34 7.18
C PRO A 208 16.81 -7.51 7.72
N HIS A 209 15.79 -7.24 8.53
CA HIS A 209 14.93 -8.24 9.20
C HIS A 209 15.75 -9.26 10.00
N ASN A 210 16.38 -8.77 11.07
CA ASN A 210 17.13 -9.56 12.04
C ASN A 210 16.79 -9.06 13.47
N LEU A 211 17.55 -9.51 14.47
CA LEU A 211 17.30 -9.23 15.89
C LEU A 211 18.44 -8.45 16.56
N ILE A 212 19.32 -7.81 15.76
CA ILE A 212 20.55 -7.16 16.22
C ILE A 212 20.22 -5.97 17.12
N LYS A 213 20.85 -5.91 18.30
CA LYS A 213 20.65 -4.84 19.31
C LYS A 213 21.75 -3.77 19.29
N GLU A 214 22.97 -4.15 18.91
CA GLU A 214 24.15 -3.27 18.82
C GLU A 214 25.07 -3.77 17.70
N MET A 215 25.76 -2.86 17.02
CA MET A 215 26.75 -3.19 15.99
C MET A 215 28.17 -3.05 16.55
N PRO A 216 29.15 -3.85 16.09
CA PRO A 216 30.57 -3.58 16.31
C PRO A 216 31.00 -2.25 15.68
N ASN A 217 32.23 -1.81 15.95
CA ASN A 217 32.78 -0.57 15.41
C ASN A 217 33.07 -0.69 13.89
N LEU A 218 32.06 -0.42 13.05
CA LEU A 218 32.14 -0.58 11.59
C LEU A 218 33.27 0.26 10.94
N LYS A 219 33.66 1.38 11.55
CA LYS A 219 34.81 2.19 11.13
C LYS A 219 36.13 1.40 11.16
N GLU A 220 36.28 0.49 12.12
CA GLU A 220 37.47 -0.37 12.27
C GLU A 220 37.28 -1.73 11.58
N CYS A 221 36.11 -2.34 11.73
CA CYS A 221 35.81 -3.67 11.19
C CYS A 221 35.65 -3.67 9.66
N THR A 222 35.10 -2.60 9.08
CA THR A 222 34.72 -2.46 7.66
C THR A 222 35.14 -1.09 7.09
N PRO A 223 36.44 -0.74 7.04
CA PRO A 223 36.93 0.59 6.64
C PRO A 223 36.58 1.03 5.20
N LYS A 224 36.18 0.10 4.33
CA LYS A 224 35.78 0.38 2.93
C LYS A 224 34.26 0.42 2.71
N LEU A 225 33.45 0.33 3.78
CA LEU A 225 32.00 0.20 3.67
C LEU A 225 31.37 1.44 3.00
N LYS A 226 30.64 1.21 1.91
CA LYS A 226 29.89 2.22 1.14
C LYS A 226 28.39 2.09 1.34
N TYR A 227 27.89 0.86 1.41
CA TYR A 227 26.48 0.56 1.58
C TYR A 227 26.27 -0.25 2.85
N PHE A 228 25.38 0.24 3.71
CA PHE A 228 24.93 -0.47 4.90
C PHE A 228 23.41 -0.47 4.98
N ASP A 229 22.83 -1.65 5.15
CA ASP A 229 21.43 -1.83 5.49
C ASP A 229 21.33 -2.74 6.74
N ALA A 230 20.74 -2.20 7.81
CA ALA A 230 20.29 -2.98 8.96
C ALA A 230 18.88 -2.55 9.37
N SER A 231 18.02 -2.25 8.40
CA SER A 231 16.60 -2.02 8.63
C SER A 231 15.93 -3.20 9.34
N TRP A 232 14.80 -2.98 10.01
CA TRP A 232 14.03 -4.04 10.66
C TRP A 232 14.82 -4.86 11.71
N ASN A 233 15.68 -4.18 12.46
CA ASN A 233 16.46 -4.78 13.56
C ASN A 233 15.95 -4.28 14.92
N LYS A 234 16.78 -4.30 15.96
CA LYS A 234 16.47 -3.87 17.33
C LYS A 234 17.52 -2.88 17.86
N LEU A 235 18.24 -2.20 16.95
CA LEU A 235 19.32 -1.27 17.26
C LEU A 235 18.82 -0.10 18.10
N THR A 236 19.48 0.19 19.23
CA THR A 236 19.17 1.35 20.09
C THR A 236 20.14 2.52 19.91
N LYS A 237 21.30 2.28 19.28
CA LYS A 237 22.33 3.29 18.98
C LYS A 237 22.63 3.30 17.49
N PHE A 238 23.02 4.46 17.00
CA PHE A 238 23.54 4.62 15.65
C PHE A 238 24.92 3.95 15.49
N PRO A 239 25.18 3.12 14.46
CA PRO A 239 26.48 2.47 14.28
C PRO A 239 27.62 3.43 13.92
N ASN A 240 28.84 3.12 14.36
CA ASN A 240 30.04 3.91 14.05
C ASN A 240 30.56 3.59 12.64
N PHE A 241 30.12 4.33 11.62
CA PHE A 241 30.52 4.12 10.21
C PHE A 241 31.91 4.69 9.86
N PRO A 242 32.57 4.15 8.81
CA PRO A 242 33.72 4.81 8.18
C PRO A 242 33.26 6.02 7.33
N LYS A 243 34.20 6.93 7.00
CA LYS A 243 33.92 8.10 6.14
C LYS A 243 33.61 7.75 4.67
N THR A 244 33.86 6.50 4.27
CA THR A 244 33.59 5.94 2.94
C THR A 244 32.11 5.63 2.69
N ILE A 245 31.25 5.80 3.69
CA ILE A 245 29.82 5.44 3.60
C ILE A 245 29.06 6.39 2.65
N GLU A 246 28.35 5.80 1.69
CA GLU A 246 27.56 6.46 0.66
C GLU A 246 26.04 6.29 0.88
N THR A 247 25.64 5.16 1.49
CA THR A 247 24.25 4.78 1.75
C THR A 247 24.10 4.10 3.10
N ILE A 248 23.17 4.61 3.92
CA ILE A 248 22.81 4.07 5.23
C ILE A 248 21.29 3.86 5.29
N PHE A 249 20.85 2.62 5.48
CA PHE A 249 19.47 2.25 5.78
C PHE A 249 19.39 1.61 7.17
N LEU A 250 18.65 2.28 8.07
CA LEU A 250 18.49 1.93 9.49
C LEU A 250 17.01 1.95 9.90
N SER A 251 16.08 1.91 8.95
CA SER A 251 14.66 2.05 9.22
C SER A 251 14.12 0.96 10.15
N ASN A 252 13.09 1.26 10.92
CA ASN A 252 12.42 0.30 11.80
C ASN A 252 13.36 -0.34 12.84
N ASN A 253 14.04 0.54 13.58
CA ASN A 253 14.89 0.19 14.72
C ASN A 253 14.36 0.87 15.99
N ARG A 254 15.23 1.25 16.92
CA ARG A 254 14.91 1.96 18.18
C ARG A 254 15.96 3.03 18.51
N ILE A 255 16.61 3.58 17.49
CA ILE A 255 17.74 4.51 17.63
C ILE A 255 17.20 5.83 18.17
N THR A 256 17.76 6.33 19.27
CA THR A 256 17.29 7.56 19.96
C THR A 256 18.06 8.83 19.59
N GLU A 257 19.30 8.68 19.12
CA GLU A 257 20.23 9.78 18.89
C GLU A 257 21.06 9.56 17.63
N LEU A 258 21.49 10.66 17.02
CA LEU A 258 22.36 10.68 15.84
C LEU A 258 23.69 11.38 16.18
N PRO A 259 24.84 10.86 15.72
CA PRO A 259 26.10 11.57 15.80
C PRO A 259 26.15 12.71 14.77
N SER A 260 27.18 13.56 14.85
CA SER A 260 27.51 14.50 13.78
C SER A 260 27.56 13.79 12.41
N LEU A 261 26.77 14.27 11.44
CA LEU A 261 26.70 13.67 10.10
C LEU A 261 27.56 14.42 9.05
N VAL A 262 28.07 15.61 9.38
CA VAL A 262 28.85 16.45 8.42
C VAL A 262 30.17 15.81 7.98
N ASP A 263 30.70 14.87 8.78
CA ASP A 263 31.94 14.13 8.48
C ASP A 263 31.79 13.11 7.35
N PHE A 264 30.56 12.77 6.94
CA PHE A 264 30.25 11.79 5.90
C PHE A 264 30.08 12.47 4.52
N GLU A 265 31.21 12.93 3.97
CA GLU A 265 31.30 13.69 2.71
C GLU A 265 30.68 12.98 1.48
N TYR A 266 30.49 11.67 1.54
CA TYR A 266 29.94 10.85 0.44
C TYR A 266 28.50 10.36 0.69
N LEU A 267 27.91 10.63 1.86
CA LEU A 267 26.60 10.10 2.24
C LEU A 267 25.48 10.74 1.41
N ALA A 268 25.04 10.03 0.38
CA ALA A 268 24.03 10.47 -0.58
C ALA A 268 22.62 9.96 -0.26
N GLN A 269 22.50 8.83 0.45
CA GLN A 269 21.23 8.19 0.80
C GLN A 269 21.19 7.88 2.30
N PHE A 270 20.19 8.40 3.01
CA PHE A 270 20.04 8.14 4.44
C PHE A 270 18.58 7.84 4.80
N ASP A 271 18.33 6.68 5.40
CA ASP A 271 17.03 6.32 5.97
C ASP A 271 17.17 5.95 7.44
N ILE A 272 16.51 6.74 8.29
CA ILE A 272 16.37 6.51 9.73
C ILE A 272 14.88 6.48 10.15
N SER A 273 13.98 6.20 9.22
CA SER A 273 12.54 6.18 9.49
C SER A 273 12.13 5.12 10.50
N HIS A 274 10.99 5.30 11.19
CA HIS A 274 10.49 4.38 12.22
C HIS A 274 11.56 4.08 13.29
N ASN A 275 12.06 5.14 13.92
CA ASN A 275 13.02 5.08 15.01
C ASN A 275 12.56 5.99 16.16
N ASN A 276 13.43 6.22 17.14
CA ASN A 276 13.14 7.01 18.32
C ASN A 276 13.91 8.35 18.35
N VAL A 277 14.37 8.85 17.19
CA VAL A 277 15.26 10.01 17.10
C VAL A 277 14.55 11.29 17.53
N VAL A 278 15.18 12.07 18.41
CA VAL A 278 14.62 13.33 18.97
C VAL A 278 15.25 14.59 18.36
N SER A 279 16.47 14.49 17.82
CA SER A 279 17.19 15.62 17.21
C SER A 279 17.93 15.17 15.95
N VAL A 280 17.94 16.01 14.92
CA VAL A 280 18.72 15.82 13.70
C VAL A 280 19.85 16.86 13.65
N PRO A 281 21.13 16.44 13.72
CA PRO A 281 22.27 17.34 13.56
C PRO A 281 22.47 17.71 12.08
N LYS A 282 23.37 18.68 11.81
CA LYS A 282 23.65 19.14 10.44
C LYS A 282 23.87 17.99 9.45
N LEU A 283 23.14 18.04 8.34
CA LEU A 283 23.26 17.08 7.25
C LEU A 283 24.50 17.38 6.38
N PRO A 284 25.16 16.35 5.82
CA PRO A 284 26.26 16.54 4.87
C PRO A 284 25.75 17.09 3.53
N SER A 285 26.56 17.92 2.87
CA SER A 285 26.19 18.60 1.61
C SER A 285 25.97 17.67 0.41
N ALA A 286 26.48 16.44 0.48
CA ALA A 286 26.29 15.39 -0.52
C ALA A 286 24.92 14.67 -0.43
N ILE A 287 24.14 14.89 0.63
CA ILE A 287 22.87 14.18 0.82
C ILE A 287 21.89 14.48 -0.32
N ILE A 288 21.37 13.43 -0.97
CA ILE A 288 20.41 13.52 -2.08
C ILE A 288 19.00 13.18 -1.60
N ASN A 289 18.88 12.09 -0.83
CA ASN A 289 17.63 11.61 -0.26
C ASN A 289 17.81 11.36 1.25
N ALA A 290 16.92 11.92 2.07
CA ALA A 290 16.92 11.70 3.52
C ALA A 290 15.50 11.38 4.04
N ASN A 291 15.34 10.24 4.71
CA ASN A 291 14.06 9.78 5.24
C ASN A 291 14.09 9.76 6.78
N PHE A 292 13.34 10.67 7.39
CA PHE A 292 13.19 10.83 8.84
C PHE A 292 11.77 10.49 9.34
N TYR A 293 10.95 9.88 8.47
CA TYR A 293 9.56 9.54 8.75
C TYR A 293 9.37 8.78 10.06
N ASP A 294 8.29 9.10 10.80
CA ASP A 294 7.89 8.37 12.02
C ASP A 294 9.02 8.27 13.06
N ASN A 295 9.36 9.42 13.64
CA ASN A 295 10.33 9.58 14.72
C ASN A 295 9.76 10.57 15.76
N PHE A 296 10.57 11.00 16.73
CA PHE A 296 10.19 11.99 17.74
C PHE A 296 10.94 13.32 17.57
N ILE A 297 11.30 13.68 16.33
CA ILE A 297 12.20 14.79 16.06
C ILE A 297 11.53 16.11 16.46
N GLU A 298 12.08 16.76 17.48
CA GLU A 298 11.68 18.10 17.92
C GLU A 298 12.61 19.18 17.35
N ASN A 299 13.90 18.86 17.20
CA ASN A 299 14.96 19.78 16.81
C ASN A 299 15.64 19.32 15.52
N PHE A 300 15.98 20.27 14.65
CA PHE A 300 16.67 20.01 13.39
C PHE A 300 17.65 21.16 13.13
N GLU A 301 18.94 20.85 12.97
CA GLU A 301 19.97 21.88 12.78
C GLU A 301 20.03 22.42 11.34
N ASP A 302 20.18 23.74 11.23
CA ASP A 302 20.30 24.46 9.95
C ASP A 302 21.44 23.89 9.09
N SER A 303 21.11 23.43 7.89
CA SER A 303 21.98 22.63 7.02
C SER A 303 22.10 23.24 5.62
N ILE A 304 23.28 23.16 5.00
CA ILE A 304 23.53 23.57 3.61
C ILE A 304 23.61 22.31 2.74
N VAL A 305 22.61 22.11 1.87
CA VAL A 305 22.30 20.82 1.24
C VAL A 305 22.00 20.95 -0.26
N PRO A 306 22.97 21.42 -1.08
CA PRO A 306 22.78 21.66 -2.52
C PRO A 306 22.45 20.41 -3.34
N SER A 307 22.77 19.22 -2.80
CA SER A 307 22.48 17.93 -3.42
C SER A 307 21.09 17.39 -3.10
N LEU A 308 20.40 17.92 -2.08
CA LEU A 308 19.14 17.37 -1.58
C LEU A 308 17.99 17.56 -2.58
N ARG A 309 17.26 16.49 -2.82
CA ARG A 309 16.11 16.39 -3.72
C ARG A 309 14.87 15.86 -3.02
N ILE A 310 15.03 14.90 -2.12
CA ILE A 310 13.92 14.26 -1.40
C ILE A 310 14.21 14.31 0.09
N ILE A 311 13.30 14.91 0.86
CA ILE A 311 13.29 14.77 2.32
C ILE A 311 11.88 14.42 2.79
N ASN A 312 11.78 13.45 3.69
CA ASN A 312 10.52 13.09 4.36
C ASN A 312 10.64 13.38 5.86
N LEU A 313 9.81 14.31 6.34
CA LEU A 313 9.74 14.74 7.75
C LEU A 313 8.38 14.43 8.38
N CYS A 314 7.52 13.68 7.69
CA CYS A 314 6.18 13.33 8.16
C CYS A 314 6.23 12.58 9.50
N SER A 315 5.19 12.73 10.33
CA SER A 315 5.01 11.99 11.59
C SER A 315 6.18 12.21 12.57
N ASN A 316 6.36 13.46 13.01
CA ASN A 316 7.42 13.86 13.95
C ASN A 316 6.85 14.80 15.04
N LYS A 317 7.72 15.59 15.69
CA LYS A 317 7.38 16.56 16.74
C LYS A 317 7.91 17.96 16.45
N LEU A 318 8.21 18.26 15.18
CA LEU A 318 8.79 19.53 14.75
C LEU A 318 7.82 20.68 15.05
N LYS A 319 8.35 21.76 15.63
CA LYS A 319 7.62 23.00 15.98
C LYS A 319 7.80 24.10 14.93
N SER A 320 8.83 23.98 14.09
CA SER A 320 9.16 24.84 12.95
C SER A 320 9.63 23.99 11.75
N VAL A 321 9.58 24.54 10.54
CA VAL A 321 10.19 23.92 9.36
C VAL A 321 11.72 24.07 9.45
N PRO A 322 12.51 23.01 9.19
CA PRO A 322 13.98 23.11 9.19
C PRO A 322 14.54 24.08 8.14
N SER A 323 15.70 24.71 8.41
CA SER A 323 16.39 25.53 7.40
C SER A 323 17.34 24.66 6.55
N LEU A 324 16.91 24.32 5.33
CA LEU A 324 17.66 23.49 4.38
C LEU A 324 18.22 24.33 3.21
N HIS A 325 19.27 25.11 3.46
CA HIS A 325 19.82 26.05 2.49
C HIS A 325 20.31 25.36 1.19
N GLU A 326 20.17 26.05 0.07
CA GLU A 326 20.56 25.61 -1.29
C GLU A 326 19.87 24.34 -1.83
N ASN A 327 18.89 23.78 -1.11
CA ASN A 327 18.18 22.58 -1.55
C ASN A 327 17.51 22.75 -2.92
N LYS A 328 17.25 21.62 -3.60
CA LYS A 328 16.44 21.57 -4.83
C LYS A 328 15.29 20.59 -4.66
N ILE A 329 14.58 20.70 -3.54
CA ILE A 329 13.44 19.84 -3.18
C ILE A 329 12.19 20.33 -3.96
N PRO A 330 11.60 19.52 -4.85
CA PRO A 330 10.37 19.88 -5.54
C PRO A 330 9.11 19.59 -4.69
N PHE A 331 9.21 18.69 -3.71
CA PHE A 331 8.10 18.23 -2.88
C PHE A 331 8.53 18.14 -1.41
N LEU A 332 7.92 18.94 -0.53
CA LEU A 332 8.19 18.90 0.92
C LEU A 332 6.96 18.34 1.65
N VAL A 333 7.19 17.26 2.39
CA VAL A 333 6.16 16.53 3.14
C VAL A 333 6.54 16.56 4.62
N ILE A 334 5.82 17.37 5.40
CA ILE A 334 6.04 17.63 6.83
C ILE A 334 4.72 17.59 7.62
N ASN A 335 3.73 16.87 7.10
CA ASN A 335 2.46 16.61 7.75
C ASN A 335 2.61 15.75 9.02
N PHE A 336 1.59 15.77 9.89
CA PHE A 336 1.63 15.09 11.20
C PHE A 336 2.82 15.54 12.08
N ASN A 337 2.98 16.84 12.24
CA ASN A 337 3.97 17.48 13.12
C ASN A 337 3.26 18.44 14.11
N CYS A 338 4.04 19.25 14.82
CA CYS A 338 3.55 20.20 15.82
C CYS A 338 3.82 21.66 15.40
N LEU A 339 3.81 21.96 14.09
CA LEU A 339 4.12 23.30 13.56
C LEU A 339 3.04 24.30 13.98
N GLN A 340 3.41 25.33 14.76
CA GLN A 340 2.49 26.36 15.26
C GLN A 340 2.64 27.69 14.53
N ASN A 341 3.89 28.17 14.41
CA ASN A 341 4.25 29.39 13.68
C ASN A 341 5.15 29.03 12.50
N PHE A 342 5.01 29.78 11.40
CA PHE A 342 5.64 29.46 10.14
C PHE A 342 6.25 30.71 9.52
N HIS A 343 7.56 30.67 9.21
CA HIS A 343 8.26 31.72 8.45
C HIS A 343 9.08 31.07 7.32
N PHE A 344 8.83 31.48 6.06
CA PHE A 344 9.63 31.06 4.92
C PHE A 344 10.83 32.01 4.73
N ASN A 345 12.03 31.60 5.13
CA ASN A 345 13.26 32.38 4.91
C ASN A 345 13.81 32.30 3.45
N PHE A 346 12.93 32.22 2.44
CA PHE A 346 13.28 32.02 1.01
C PHE A 346 14.19 30.81 0.70
N VAL A 347 14.18 29.80 1.59
CA VAL A 347 15.07 28.63 1.52
C VAL A 347 14.61 27.60 0.47
N TYR A 348 13.35 27.62 0.05
CA TYR A 348 12.70 26.55 -0.73
C TYR A 348 12.26 26.99 -2.13
N ASN A 349 13.14 27.67 -2.86
CA ASN A 349 12.80 28.32 -4.14
C ASN A 349 12.46 27.36 -5.31
N PHE A 350 12.68 26.05 -5.16
CA PHE A 350 12.31 25.02 -6.15
C PHE A 350 11.03 24.27 -5.80
N LEU A 351 10.35 24.64 -4.71
CA LEU A 351 9.23 23.89 -4.17
C LEU A 351 7.99 24.01 -5.06
N THR A 352 7.39 22.87 -5.38
CA THR A 352 6.23 22.76 -6.29
C THR A 352 5.00 22.16 -5.62
N LYS A 353 5.19 21.26 -4.64
CA LYS A 353 4.16 20.80 -3.70
C LYS A 353 4.62 20.94 -2.26
N LEU A 354 3.71 21.36 -1.38
CA LEU A 354 3.94 21.50 0.05
C LEU A 354 2.78 20.89 0.84
N ASP A 355 3.07 19.85 1.61
CA ASP A 355 2.10 19.26 2.54
C ASP A 355 2.43 19.62 3.99
N LEU A 356 1.58 20.49 4.55
CA LEU A 356 1.57 20.98 5.91
C LEU A 356 0.35 20.48 6.69
N SER A 357 -0.37 19.48 6.18
CA SER A 357 -1.59 19.00 6.83
C SER A 357 -1.32 18.37 8.20
N ASN A 358 -2.35 18.30 9.05
CA ASN A 358 -2.24 17.68 10.38
C ASN A 358 -1.11 18.30 11.22
N ASN A 359 -1.12 19.63 11.34
CA ASN A 359 -0.19 20.44 12.14
C ASN A 359 -0.99 21.34 13.11
N GLU A 360 -0.35 22.33 13.72
CA GLU A 360 -0.95 23.23 14.70
C GLU A 360 -1.04 24.69 14.25
N LEU A 361 -0.95 24.96 12.93
CA LEU A 361 -0.87 26.30 12.38
C LEU A 361 -2.15 27.09 12.67
N GLU A 362 -2.03 28.27 13.30
CA GLU A 362 -3.17 29.15 13.63
C GLU A 362 -3.47 30.20 12.56
N THR A 363 -2.49 30.48 11.70
CA THR A 363 -2.55 31.43 10.58
C THR A 363 -1.88 30.86 9.33
N ILE A 364 -2.16 31.46 8.17
CA ILE A 364 -1.47 31.15 6.91
C ILE A 364 -0.37 32.21 6.70
N PRO A 365 0.90 31.83 6.51
CA PRO A 365 1.99 32.77 6.25
C PRO A 365 1.91 33.30 4.81
N ASN A 366 1.84 34.62 4.62
CA ASN A 366 1.64 35.24 3.30
C ASN A 366 2.74 34.88 2.29
N GLU A 367 3.97 34.67 2.77
CA GLU A 367 5.16 34.37 1.98
C GLU A 367 5.02 33.07 1.15
N ILE A 368 4.15 32.15 1.57
CA ILE A 368 3.90 30.87 0.88
C ILE A 368 3.36 31.07 -0.54
N PHE A 369 2.58 32.14 -0.76
CA PHE A 369 2.00 32.46 -2.07
C PHE A 369 2.98 33.16 -3.01
N SER A 370 4.14 33.59 -2.50
CA SER A 370 5.24 34.18 -3.27
C SER A 370 6.24 33.14 -3.80
N ILE A 371 6.07 31.85 -3.47
CA ILE A 371 6.93 30.77 -3.97
C ILE A 371 6.61 30.52 -5.45
N SER A 372 7.52 30.93 -6.33
CA SER A 372 7.29 31.07 -7.78
C SER A 372 6.84 29.80 -8.52
N TYR A 373 7.12 28.61 -7.98
CA TYR A 373 6.78 27.32 -8.60
C TYR A 373 5.76 26.50 -7.81
N LEU A 374 5.25 27.02 -6.68
CA LEU A 374 4.30 26.29 -5.83
C LEU A 374 2.93 26.23 -6.50
N TYR A 375 2.55 25.03 -6.94
CA TYR A 375 1.25 24.78 -7.57
C TYR A 375 0.28 24.01 -6.68
N ASN A 376 0.76 23.31 -5.64
CA ASN A 376 -0.07 22.52 -4.73
C ASN A 376 0.30 22.80 -3.27
N LEU A 377 -0.70 23.21 -2.49
CA LEU A 377 -0.58 23.53 -1.07
C LEU A 377 -1.67 22.82 -0.27
N ASN A 378 -1.25 21.95 0.64
CA ASN A 378 -2.13 21.27 1.59
C ASN A 378 -1.91 21.82 3.01
N LEU A 379 -2.90 22.51 3.54
CA LEU A 379 -2.97 23.10 4.89
C LEU A 379 -4.12 22.47 5.72
N SER A 380 -4.68 21.35 5.26
CA SER A 380 -5.83 20.73 5.91
C SER A 380 -5.53 20.21 7.32
N SER A 381 -6.56 20.12 8.17
CA SER A 381 -6.44 19.62 9.56
C SER A 381 -5.40 20.41 10.38
N ASN A 382 -5.48 21.74 10.34
CA ASN A 382 -4.68 22.65 11.16
C ASN A 382 -5.59 23.38 12.18
N ARG A 383 -5.15 24.52 12.71
CA ARG A 383 -5.90 25.37 13.66
C ARG A 383 -6.23 26.73 13.05
N ILE A 384 -6.20 26.85 11.72
CA ILE A 384 -6.27 28.14 11.01
C ILE A 384 -7.63 28.79 11.26
N THR A 385 -7.63 29.99 11.83
CA THR A 385 -8.85 30.74 12.19
C THR A 385 -9.25 31.81 11.18
N LYS A 386 -8.34 32.20 10.27
CA LYS A 386 -8.55 33.26 9.28
C LYS A 386 -7.76 33.04 7.99
N PHE A 387 -8.22 33.64 6.90
CA PHE A 387 -7.54 33.65 5.61
C PHE A 387 -7.53 35.09 5.06
N ASP A 388 -6.93 36.00 5.82
CA ASP A 388 -6.93 37.45 5.57
C ASP A 388 -5.82 37.86 4.56
N ILE A 389 -5.73 37.15 3.43
CA ILE A 389 -4.68 37.34 2.42
C ILE A 389 -5.31 37.90 1.14
N TYR A 390 -4.71 38.97 0.62
CA TYR A 390 -5.27 39.77 -0.48
C TYR A 390 -4.32 39.95 -1.66
N ASP A 391 -3.03 39.67 -1.50
CA ASP A 391 -2.05 39.69 -2.59
C ASP A 391 -1.66 38.26 -2.98
N PHE A 392 -2.03 37.87 -4.20
CA PHE A 392 -1.66 36.61 -4.83
C PHE A 392 -0.95 36.84 -6.17
N THR A 393 -0.44 38.06 -6.42
CA THR A 393 0.02 38.53 -7.75
C THR A 393 1.08 37.62 -8.37
N ASN A 394 1.97 37.06 -7.56
CA ASN A 394 3.05 36.17 -8.00
C ASN A 394 2.70 34.67 -7.93
N SER A 395 1.51 34.32 -7.43
CA SER A 395 1.16 32.94 -7.11
C SER A 395 0.84 32.10 -8.35
N LYS A 396 1.43 30.91 -8.42
CA LYS A 396 1.13 29.87 -9.42
C LYS A 396 0.30 28.72 -8.85
N LEU A 397 -0.38 28.96 -7.72
CA LEU A 397 -1.12 27.94 -7.02
C LEU A 397 -2.37 27.50 -7.80
N ALA A 398 -2.42 26.21 -8.13
CA ALA A 398 -3.53 25.55 -8.82
C ALA A 398 -4.38 24.68 -7.87
N TYR A 399 -3.80 24.20 -6.77
CA TYR A 399 -4.46 23.36 -5.78
C TYR A 399 -4.27 23.93 -4.38
N LEU A 400 -5.38 24.24 -3.71
CA LEU A 400 -5.40 24.73 -2.33
C LEU A 400 -6.37 23.90 -1.50
N ASN A 401 -5.85 23.32 -0.41
CA ASN A 401 -6.67 22.59 0.56
C ASN A 401 -6.52 23.19 1.96
N LEU A 402 -7.63 23.71 2.47
CA LEU A 402 -7.78 24.34 3.78
C LEU A 402 -8.78 23.59 4.67
N SER A 403 -9.23 22.41 4.26
CA SER A 403 -10.28 21.65 4.94
C SER A 403 -9.94 21.33 6.40
N ASN A 404 -10.94 21.16 7.26
CA ASN A 404 -10.77 20.86 8.70
C ASN A 404 -9.96 21.96 9.42
N ASN A 405 -10.37 23.21 9.22
CA ASN A 405 -9.87 24.40 9.91
C ASN A 405 -11.08 25.20 10.45
N LYS A 406 -10.88 26.41 10.99
CA LYS A 406 -11.96 27.25 11.57
C LYS A 406 -12.00 28.65 10.99
N ILE A 407 -11.87 28.73 9.66
CA ILE A 407 -11.64 29.97 8.90
C ILE A 407 -12.90 30.85 8.84
N CYS A 408 -14.11 30.26 8.84
CA CYS A 408 -15.43 30.90 8.85
C CYS A 408 -15.80 31.81 7.65
N THR A 409 -14.82 32.45 6.99
CA THR A 409 -14.99 33.34 5.83
C THR A 409 -13.78 33.23 4.89
N LEU A 410 -14.02 33.26 3.57
CA LEU A 410 -12.95 33.34 2.56
C LEU A 410 -12.65 34.80 2.19
N PRO A 411 -11.43 35.13 1.73
CA PRO A 411 -11.16 36.43 1.11
C PRO A 411 -11.88 36.54 -0.25
N PRO A 412 -12.15 37.76 -0.77
CA PRO A 412 -12.87 37.95 -2.03
C PRO A 412 -12.09 37.51 -3.27
N ASN A 413 -10.76 37.39 -3.15
CA ASN A 413 -9.84 36.94 -4.19
C ASN A 413 -9.03 35.75 -3.64
N LEU A 414 -8.73 34.78 -4.50
CA LEU A 414 -7.78 33.69 -4.29
C LEU A 414 -6.70 33.76 -5.38
N PRO A 415 -5.69 32.87 -5.41
CA PRO A 415 -4.76 32.80 -6.54
C PRO A 415 -5.50 32.66 -7.88
N GLN A 416 -5.13 33.50 -8.86
CA GLN A 416 -5.85 33.60 -10.13
C GLN A 416 -5.86 32.28 -10.93
N ASN A 417 -4.86 31.42 -10.73
CA ASN A 417 -4.72 30.13 -11.40
C ASN A 417 -5.36 28.97 -10.60
N LEU A 418 -6.18 29.26 -9.57
CA LEU A 418 -6.67 28.22 -8.66
C LEU A 418 -7.77 27.36 -9.31
N GLU A 419 -7.43 26.10 -9.54
CA GLU A 419 -8.23 25.10 -10.23
C GLU A 419 -9.05 24.21 -9.27
N TYR A 420 -8.45 23.87 -8.12
CA TYR A 420 -9.01 23.00 -7.09
C TYR A 420 -9.03 23.70 -5.74
N LEU A 421 -10.22 23.88 -5.16
CA LEU A 421 -10.41 24.45 -3.83
C LEU A 421 -11.13 23.45 -2.90
N TYR A 422 -10.47 23.08 -1.80
CA TYR A 422 -11.03 22.25 -0.75
C TYR A 422 -11.11 23.07 0.55
N VAL A 423 -12.33 23.34 1.00
CA VAL A 423 -12.68 24.09 2.21
C VAL A 423 -13.75 23.36 3.01
N SER A 424 -13.70 22.03 3.01
CA SER A 424 -14.63 21.18 3.76
C SER A 424 -14.40 21.35 5.27
N ASN A 425 -15.45 21.41 6.09
CA ASN A 425 -15.35 21.53 7.55
C ASN A 425 -14.48 22.75 7.96
N CYS A 426 -14.85 23.93 7.46
CA CYS A 426 -14.17 25.20 7.72
C CYS A 426 -15.01 26.21 8.52
N GLY A 427 -16.26 25.87 8.85
CA GLY A 427 -17.22 26.77 9.52
C GLY A 427 -17.78 27.86 8.61
N LEU A 428 -17.65 27.75 7.28
CA LEU A 428 -18.13 28.74 6.31
C LEU A 428 -19.65 28.84 6.35
N SER A 429 -20.21 30.06 6.28
CA SER A 429 -21.67 30.26 6.18
C SER A 429 -22.12 30.82 4.84
N ASN A 430 -21.27 31.58 4.16
CA ASN A 430 -21.54 32.25 2.89
C ASN A 430 -20.23 32.45 2.10
N PHE A 431 -20.35 32.72 0.81
CA PHE A 431 -19.24 33.23 -0.01
C PHE A 431 -19.19 34.77 0.03
N PRO A 432 -18.01 35.40 -0.17
CA PRO A 432 -17.89 36.84 -0.39
C PRO A 432 -18.70 37.34 -1.59
N GLU A 433 -18.97 38.65 -1.62
CA GLU A 433 -19.63 39.28 -2.78
C GLU A 433 -18.73 39.22 -4.03
N ASN A 434 -19.32 38.93 -5.19
CA ASN A 434 -18.65 38.83 -6.49
C ASN A 434 -17.53 37.75 -6.56
N PHE A 435 -17.51 36.79 -5.62
CA PHE A 435 -16.46 35.77 -5.52
C PHE A 435 -16.27 34.95 -6.81
N GLU A 436 -17.34 34.72 -7.58
CA GLU A 436 -17.27 34.02 -8.87
C GLU A 436 -16.55 34.80 -9.99
N LYS A 437 -16.49 36.13 -9.91
CA LYS A 437 -15.81 36.98 -10.91
C LYS A 437 -14.30 36.97 -10.73
N ASN A 438 -13.84 36.86 -9.49
CA ASN A 438 -12.43 36.91 -9.13
C ASN A 438 -11.78 35.51 -9.11
N ASN A 439 -12.62 34.46 -9.02
CA ASN A 439 -12.19 33.07 -8.85
C ASN A 439 -12.86 32.15 -9.90
N SER A 440 -12.88 32.59 -11.17
CA SER A 440 -13.60 31.93 -12.28
C SER A 440 -13.05 30.56 -12.66
N GLU A 441 -11.75 30.35 -12.49
CA GLU A 441 -11.00 29.16 -12.95
C GLU A 441 -11.20 27.91 -12.07
N ILE A 442 -12.03 27.98 -11.03
CA ILE A 442 -12.29 26.83 -10.15
C ILE A 442 -13.13 25.78 -10.89
N TYR A 443 -12.52 24.63 -11.21
CA TYR A 443 -13.19 23.49 -11.85
C TYR A 443 -13.64 22.43 -10.85
N TYR A 444 -13.03 22.39 -9.66
CA TYR A 444 -13.34 21.50 -8.56
C TYR A 444 -13.51 22.30 -7.26
N LEU A 445 -14.66 22.14 -6.61
CA LEU A 445 -14.97 22.80 -5.34
C LEU A 445 -15.53 21.80 -4.33
N ASP A 446 -14.87 21.67 -3.18
CA ASP A 446 -15.38 20.93 -2.02
C ASP A 446 -15.61 21.89 -0.83
N ILE A 447 -16.88 22.07 -0.49
CA ILE A 447 -17.36 22.89 0.63
C ILE A 447 -18.17 22.06 1.64
N SER A 448 -17.97 20.74 1.66
CA SER A 448 -18.73 19.83 2.53
C SER A 448 -18.59 20.20 4.02
N GLU A 449 -19.56 19.83 4.87
CA GLU A 449 -19.51 20.13 6.33
C GLU A 449 -19.35 21.61 6.67
N ASN A 450 -20.13 22.46 6.01
CA ASN A 450 -20.19 23.88 6.33
C ASN A 450 -21.65 24.28 6.60
N GLU A 451 -21.87 25.57 6.84
CA GLU A 451 -23.17 26.16 7.14
C GLU A 451 -23.75 26.92 5.93
N ILE A 452 -23.30 26.56 4.72
CA ILE A 452 -23.60 27.29 3.48
C ILE A 452 -25.01 26.95 2.99
N SER A 453 -25.77 28.00 2.65
CA SER A 453 -27.15 27.87 2.14
C SER A 453 -27.30 28.10 0.64
N ASN A 454 -26.35 28.80 0.02
CA ASN A 454 -26.32 29.18 -1.40
C ASN A 454 -24.86 29.30 -1.88
N ILE A 455 -24.60 29.08 -3.17
CA ILE A 455 -23.29 29.30 -3.81
C ILE A 455 -23.43 30.30 -4.97
N PRO A 456 -22.37 31.03 -5.33
CA PRO A 456 -22.35 31.83 -6.55
C PRO A 456 -22.16 30.93 -7.79
N LEU A 457 -22.42 31.47 -8.99
CA LEU A 457 -22.37 30.71 -10.24
C LEU A 457 -20.94 30.66 -10.80
N PHE A 458 -20.19 29.63 -10.44
CA PHE A 458 -18.87 29.36 -11.01
C PHE A 458 -18.99 28.90 -12.49
N PRO A 459 -18.33 29.58 -13.46
CA PRO A 459 -18.54 29.30 -14.87
C PRO A 459 -17.95 27.96 -15.33
N TYR A 460 -16.76 27.58 -14.85
CA TYR A 460 -16.03 26.39 -15.31
C TYR A 460 -16.14 25.18 -14.37
N LEU A 461 -16.98 25.25 -13.33
CA LEU A 461 -17.14 24.20 -12.33
C LEU A 461 -17.66 22.89 -12.93
N THR A 462 -16.86 21.83 -12.83
CA THR A 462 -17.20 20.48 -13.31
C THR A 462 -17.55 19.50 -12.20
N THR A 463 -16.98 19.71 -11.00
CA THR A 463 -17.15 18.85 -9.84
C THR A 463 -17.44 19.69 -8.62
N PHE A 464 -18.59 19.43 -7.98
CA PHE A 464 -19.03 20.11 -6.78
C PHE A 464 -19.34 19.10 -5.66
N LYS A 465 -18.77 19.33 -4.49
CA LYS A 465 -19.10 18.61 -3.25
C LYS A 465 -19.56 19.62 -2.21
N GLY A 466 -20.82 19.51 -1.81
CA GLY A 466 -21.49 20.36 -0.83
C GLY A 466 -22.33 19.53 0.15
N SER A 467 -21.90 18.30 0.44
CA SER A 467 -22.53 17.44 1.43
C SER A 467 -22.59 18.13 2.79
N SER A 468 -23.65 17.90 3.58
CA SER A 468 -23.72 18.37 4.98
C SER A 468 -23.61 19.89 5.08
N ASN A 469 -24.59 20.57 4.49
CA ASN A 469 -24.72 22.02 4.45
C ASN A 469 -26.19 22.44 4.73
N LYS A 470 -26.52 23.71 4.50
CA LYS A 470 -27.86 24.29 4.70
C LYS A 470 -28.62 24.53 3.39
N PHE A 471 -28.33 23.79 2.32
CA PHE A 471 -29.05 23.93 1.06
C PHE A 471 -30.51 23.45 1.22
N SER A 472 -31.45 24.38 1.16
CA SER A 472 -32.91 24.09 1.16
C SER A 472 -33.49 23.96 -0.26
N ARG A 473 -32.71 24.35 -1.26
CA ARG A 473 -33.00 24.28 -2.70
C ARG A 473 -31.76 23.80 -3.43
N PHE A 474 -31.93 23.12 -4.54
CA PHE A 474 -30.82 22.73 -5.40
C PHE A 474 -30.13 23.97 -6.00
N PRO A 475 -28.80 24.15 -5.87
CA PRO A 475 -28.09 25.28 -6.46
C PRO A 475 -28.13 25.32 -7.99
N LYS A 476 -27.91 26.51 -8.55
CA LYS A 476 -27.70 26.65 -10.00
C LYS A 476 -26.23 26.45 -10.34
N PHE A 477 -25.94 25.53 -11.24
CA PHE A 477 -24.59 25.28 -11.77
C PHE A 477 -24.48 25.75 -13.22
N SER A 478 -23.25 25.80 -13.75
CA SER A 478 -23.01 26.02 -15.18
C SER A 478 -23.27 24.74 -16.00
N GLU A 479 -23.30 24.86 -17.32
CA GLU A 479 -23.44 23.73 -18.24
C GLU A 479 -22.22 22.77 -18.24
N GLY A 480 -21.14 23.13 -17.53
CA GLY A 480 -19.93 22.32 -17.38
C GLY A 480 -20.07 21.19 -16.36
N ILE A 481 -21.05 21.27 -15.44
CA ILE A 481 -21.17 20.40 -14.28
C ILE A 481 -21.36 18.92 -14.66
N ARG A 482 -20.60 18.03 -14.00
CA ARG A 482 -20.60 16.58 -14.24
C ARG A 482 -20.87 15.76 -12.99
N PHE A 483 -20.34 16.22 -11.86
CA PHE A 483 -20.42 15.56 -10.57
C PHE A 483 -20.97 16.54 -9.53
N VAL A 484 -22.04 16.15 -8.84
CA VAL A 484 -22.64 16.90 -7.73
C VAL A 484 -22.89 15.97 -6.54
N ASP A 485 -22.25 16.22 -5.41
CA ASP A 485 -22.66 15.68 -4.11
C ASP A 485 -23.32 16.81 -3.29
N LEU A 486 -24.59 16.64 -2.96
CA LEU A 486 -25.42 17.51 -2.13
C LEU A 486 -26.14 16.68 -1.05
N SER A 487 -25.56 15.54 -0.67
CA SER A 487 -26.10 14.68 0.38
C SER A 487 -26.17 15.40 1.75
N PHE A 488 -27.02 14.93 2.66
CA PHE A 488 -27.20 15.51 4.01
C PHE A 488 -27.51 17.02 3.98
N ASN A 489 -28.53 17.41 3.22
CA ASN A 489 -28.99 18.79 3.11
C ASN A 489 -30.51 18.86 3.38
N GLN A 490 -31.16 19.99 3.08
CA GLN A 490 -32.59 20.23 3.32
C GLN A 490 -33.36 20.40 2.01
N ILE A 491 -32.84 19.88 0.89
CA ILE A 491 -33.40 20.08 -0.45
C ILE A 491 -34.74 19.35 -0.56
N LYS A 492 -35.80 20.12 -0.84
CA LYS A 492 -37.18 19.58 -0.97
C LYS A 492 -37.57 19.19 -2.40
N GLN A 493 -36.85 19.71 -3.40
CA GLN A 493 -37.15 19.49 -4.81
C GLN A 493 -35.90 19.62 -5.68
N PHE A 494 -35.78 18.74 -6.68
CA PHE A 494 -34.83 18.88 -7.79
C PHE A 494 -35.47 19.68 -8.94
N PRO A 495 -34.77 20.66 -9.55
CA PRO A 495 -35.37 21.57 -10.53
C PRO A 495 -35.57 20.89 -11.89
N SER A 496 -36.54 21.37 -12.66
CA SER A 496 -36.79 20.93 -14.04
C SER A 496 -35.78 21.52 -15.05
N ILE A 497 -34.49 21.45 -14.73
CA ILE A 497 -33.37 21.96 -15.53
C ILE A 497 -32.61 20.78 -16.15
N ASN A 498 -32.31 20.86 -17.44
CA ASN A 498 -31.55 19.83 -18.15
C ASN A 498 -30.04 20.15 -18.13
N TYR A 499 -29.31 19.57 -17.18
CA TYR A 499 -27.85 19.68 -17.11
C TYR A 499 -27.19 18.67 -18.06
N GLN A 500 -26.88 19.08 -19.29
CA GLN A 500 -26.46 18.20 -20.39
C GLN A 500 -25.20 17.33 -20.13
N LYS A 501 -24.39 17.66 -19.12
CA LYS A 501 -23.15 16.94 -18.79
C LYS A 501 -23.17 16.27 -17.40
N LEU A 502 -24.26 16.41 -16.64
CA LEU A 502 -24.37 15.89 -15.27
C LEU A 502 -24.57 14.36 -15.33
N THR A 503 -23.53 13.62 -14.94
CA THR A 503 -23.49 12.15 -14.97
C THR A 503 -23.55 11.52 -13.58
N PHE A 504 -23.12 12.23 -12.53
CA PHE A 504 -23.16 11.77 -11.13
C PHE A 504 -23.91 12.79 -10.27
N LEU A 505 -24.89 12.31 -9.50
CA LEU A 505 -25.67 13.11 -8.58
C LEU A 505 -25.97 12.35 -7.28
N ASP A 506 -25.52 12.89 -6.15
CA ASP A 506 -25.91 12.45 -4.81
C ASP A 506 -26.76 13.53 -4.12
N LEU A 507 -27.98 13.15 -3.75
CA LEU A 507 -28.95 13.92 -2.97
C LEU A 507 -29.49 13.09 -1.79
N SER A 508 -28.73 12.12 -1.31
CA SER A 508 -29.09 11.27 -0.16
C SER A 508 -29.27 12.12 1.11
N HIS A 509 -30.07 11.67 2.07
CA HIS A 509 -30.41 12.38 3.31
C HIS A 509 -30.86 13.84 3.04
N ASN A 510 -31.87 13.99 2.18
CA ASN A 510 -32.55 15.27 1.92
C ASN A 510 -34.06 15.14 2.20
N LEU A 511 -34.85 16.13 1.77
CA LEU A 511 -36.30 16.20 2.01
C LEU A 511 -37.11 16.03 0.71
N LEU A 512 -36.56 15.31 -0.28
CA LEU A 512 -37.22 15.09 -1.56
C LEU A 512 -38.44 14.19 -1.40
N THR A 513 -39.62 14.70 -1.78
CA THR A 513 -40.86 13.91 -1.84
C THR A 513 -41.10 13.29 -3.21
N THR A 514 -40.55 13.88 -4.27
CA THR A 514 -40.58 13.36 -5.63
C THR A 514 -39.26 13.67 -6.35
N PHE A 515 -38.87 12.84 -7.30
CA PHE A 515 -37.68 13.08 -8.11
C PHE A 515 -37.87 12.66 -9.58
N ILE A 516 -37.45 13.50 -10.52
CA ILE A 516 -37.42 13.19 -11.95
C ILE A 516 -35.97 13.34 -12.41
N SER A 517 -35.33 12.21 -12.74
CA SER A 517 -33.94 12.17 -13.19
C SER A 517 -33.81 12.79 -14.59
N PRO A 518 -32.82 13.66 -14.85
CA PRO A 518 -32.35 13.96 -16.20
C PRO A 518 -31.81 12.72 -16.92
N GLN A 519 -31.98 12.64 -18.24
CA GLN A 519 -31.51 11.50 -19.06
C GLN A 519 -29.98 11.33 -19.10
N THR A 520 -29.23 12.32 -18.65
CA THR A 520 -27.75 12.34 -18.65
C THR A 520 -27.14 11.72 -17.42
N ILE A 521 -27.92 11.51 -16.35
CA ILE A 521 -27.40 10.93 -15.11
C ILE A 521 -27.18 9.45 -15.32
N HIS A 522 -26.02 8.96 -14.89
CA HIS A 522 -25.64 7.55 -14.88
C HIS A 522 -25.62 7.00 -13.45
N HIS A 523 -25.15 7.79 -12.49
CA HIS A 523 -25.06 7.44 -11.08
C HIS A 523 -25.92 8.38 -10.24
N LEU A 524 -26.94 7.84 -9.58
CA LEU A 524 -27.93 8.59 -8.83
C LEU A 524 -28.07 8.05 -7.41
N TYR A 525 -27.84 8.89 -6.40
CA TYR A 525 -28.01 8.53 -5.00
C TYR A 525 -29.08 9.43 -4.37
N LEU A 526 -30.07 8.81 -3.73
CA LEU A 526 -31.28 9.44 -3.19
C LEU A 526 -31.68 8.83 -1.84
N SER A 527 -30.81 8.06 -1.19
CA SER A 527 -31.17 7.31 0.02
C SER A 527 -31.65 8.22 1.16
N TYR A 528 -32.47 7.70 2.05
CA TYR A 528 -33.06 8.40 3.19
C TYR A 528 -33.78 9.72 2.84
N ASN A 529 -34.44 9.77 1.68
CA ASN A 529 -35.40 10.81 1.33
C ASN A 529 -36.85 10.32 1.54
N PRO A 530 -37.81 11.20 1.89
CA PRO A 530 -39.23 10.86 2.02
C PRO A 530 -39.94 10.71 0.66
N LEU A 531 -39.35 9.96 -0.28
CA LEU A 531 -39.82 9.83 -1.66
C LEU A 531 -41.14 9.05 -1.77
N ALA A 532 -42.18 9.73 -2.25
CA ALA A 532 -43.45 9.13 -2.67
C ALA A 532 -43.42 8.62 -4.12
N SER A 533 -42.59 9.22 -4.98
CA SER A 533 -42.39 8.75 -6.36
C SER A 533 -41.04 9.15 -6.97
N ILE A 534 -40.54 8.35 -7.89
CA ILE A 534 -39.38 8.64 -8.73
C ILE A 534 -39.73 8.35 -10.20
N LYS A 535 -39.14 9.12 -11.12
CA LYS A 535 -39.04 8.78 -12.53
C LYS A 535 -37.58 8.75 -12.94
N THR A 536 -37.09 7.60 -13.37
CA THR A 536 -35.73 7.38 -13.87
C THR A 536 -35.71 7.20 -15.39
N TYR A 537 -34.53 7.36 -15.97
CA TYR A 537 -34.22 6.90 -17.34
C TYR A 537 -33.10 5.86 -17.24
N HIS A 538 -32.32 5.62 -18.31
CA HIS A 538 -31.22 4.66 -18.28
C HIS A 538 -30.15 5.05 -17.24
N LEU A 539 -30.07 4.31 -16.14
CA LEU A 539 -29.10 4.52 -15.06
C LEU A 539 -28.13 3.33 -14.98
N ASP A 540 -26.86 3.62 -14.69
CA ASP A 540 -25.88 2.61 -14.32
C ASP A 540 -25.99 2.24 -12.84
N HIS A 541 -26.30 3.22 -11.97
CA HIS A 541 -26.46 3.03 -10.54
C HIS A 541 -27.58 3.90 -9.94
N LEU A 542 -28.39 3.33 -9.03
CA LEU A 542 -29.44 4.01 -8.28
C LEU A 542 -29.44 3.60 -6.79
N ASP A 543 -29.22 4.51 -5.84
CA ASP A 543 -29.49 4.25 -4.42
C ASP A 543 -30.77 4.95 -3.94
N ILE A 544 -31.73 4.17 -3.45
CA ILE A 544 -32.97 4.63 -2.80
C ILE A 544 -33.17 3.93 -1.44
N SER A 545 -32.11 3.42 -0.82
CA SER A 545 -32.18 2.82 0.52
C SER A 545 -32.76 3.79 1.55
N GLY A 546 -33.50 3.29 2.55
CA GLY A 546 -34.15 4.12 3.57
C GLY A 546 -35.34 4.96 3.08
N CYS A 547 -35.75 4.87 1.82
CA CYS A 547 -36.89 5.63 1.29
C CYS A 547 -38.23 4.85 1.44
N PRO A 548 -39.36 5.52 1.78
CA PRO A 548 -40.65 4.87 2.04
C PRO A 548 -41.43 4.59 0.73
N CYS A 549 -41.02 3.58 -0.03
CA CYS A 549 -41.34 3.49 -1.46
C CYS A 549 -42.14 2.26 -1.91
N ASP A 550 -43.28 1.94 -1.27
CA ASP A 550 -44.17 0.80 -1.61
C ASP A 550 -44.69 0.74 -3.08
N ARG A 551 -44.44 1.76 -3.93
CA ARG A 551 -45.02 1.89 -5.29
C ARG A 551 -44.09 2.45 -6.37
N ILE A 552 -42.78 2.46 -6.17
CA ILE A 552 -41.84 2.95 -7.20
C ILE A 552 -41.65 1.89 -8.30
N LYS A 553 -41.81 2.28 -9.57
CA LYS A 553 -41.46 1.46 -10.74
C LYS A 553 -40.04 1.82 -11.20
N ILE A 554 -39.10 0.88 -11.02
CA ILE A 554 -37.71 1.04 -11.45
C ILE A 554 -37.57 0.40 -12.83
N ASP A 555 -37.57 1.22 -13.88
CA ASP A 555 -37.30 0.78 -15.25
C ASP A 555 -35.88 1.21 -15.66
N ASN A 556 -35.21 0.38 -16.47
CA ASN A 556 -33.96 0.72 -17.17
C ASN A 556 -32.72 1.03 -16.31
N VAL A 557 -32.63 0.48 -15.09
CA VAL A 557 -31.48 0.66 -14.19
C VAL A 557 -30.59 -0.60 -14.16
N LYS A 558 -29.26 -0.47 -14.32
CA LYS A 558 -28.35 -1.63 -14.30
C LYS A 558 -28.07 -2.18 -12.89
N GLN A 559 -27.92 -1.29 -11.91
CA GLN A 559 -27.72 -1.63 -10.50
C GLN A 559 -28.56 -0.70 -9.63
N PHE A 560 -29.28 -1.23 -8.64
CA PHE A 560 -29.94 -0.39 -7.65
C PHE A 560 -29.82 -0.93 -6.23
N ILE A 561 -29.95 -0.04 -5.25
CA ILE A 561 -29.92 -0.32 -3.82
C ILE A 561 -31.24 0.16 -3.22
N THR A 562 -31.92 -0.70 -2.46
CA THR A 562 -33.16 -0.37 -1.72
C THR A 562 -33.19 -1.09 -0.38
N SER A 563 -33.95 -0.55 0.57
CA SER A 563 -34.26 -1.21 1.84
C SER A 563 -35.62 -1.93 1.85
N ASP A 564 -36.47 -1.75 0.83
CA ASP A 564 -37.76 -2.43 0.75
C ASP A 564 -37.69 -3.77 0.01
N SER A 565 -37.83 -4.85 0.78
CA SER A 565 -37.91 -6.24 0.29
C SER A 565 -39.04 -6.51 -0.71
N LYS A 566 -40.16 -5.74 -0.71
CA LYS A 566 -41.31 -6.00 -1.59
C LYS A 566 -41.02 -5.63 -3.04
N MET A 567 -40.18 -4.61 -3.26
CA MET A 567 -39.79 -4.14 -4.59
C MET A 567 -39.03 -5.19 -5.41
N MET A 568 -38.54 -6.25 -4.77
CA MET A 568 -37.80 -7.35 -5.39
C MET A 568 -38.67 -8.33 -6.21
N SER A 569 -39.99 -8.16 -6.21
CA SER A 569 -40.95 -9.14 -6.74
C SER A 569 -41.34 -8.98 -8.22
N ASN A 570 -40.96 -7.87 -8.87
CA ASN A 570 -41.30 -7.60 -10.27
C ASN A 570 -40.12 -7.88 -11.22
N SER A 571 -40.43 -8.51 -12.36
CA SER A 571 -39.43 -9.05 -13.29
C SER A 571 -38.70 -8.00 -14.13
N SER A 572 -37.37 -7.99 -14.03
CA SER A 572 -36.35 -7.31 -14.86
C SER A 572 -35.93 -5.88 -14.45
N PRO A 573 -34.64 -5.51 -14.55
CA PRO A 573 -33.42 -6.33 -14.65
C PRO A 573 -32.88 -6.70 -13.25
N THR A 574 -31.63 -7.18 -13.17
CA THR A 574 -30.97 -7.76 -11.98
C THR A 574 -31.30 -7.04 -10.66
N VAL A 575 -32.23 -7.64 -9.90
CA VAL A 575 -32.55 -7.20 -8.54
C VAL A 575 -31.36 -7.51 -7.65
N LEU A 576 -30.53 -6.49 -7.43
CA LEU A 576 -29.60 -6.50 -6.31
C LEU A 576 -30.43 -6.31 -5.04
N CYS A 577 -30.73 -7.45 -4.42
CA CYS A 577 -31.02 -7.52 -3.00
C CYS A 577 -29.91 -6.75 -2.24
N HIS A 578 -30.16 -6.36 -0.99
CA HIS A 578 -29.04 -6.23 -0.06
C HIS A 578 -28.32 -7.59 -0.07
N TYR A 579 -27.16 -7.61 -0.73
CA TYR A 579 -26.48 -8.72 -1.44
C TYR A 579 -26.72 -8.92 -2.96
N PHE A 580 -25.83 -8.31 -3.76
CA PHE A 580 -24.77 -9.04 -4.48
C PHE A 580 -25.18 -10.30 -5.32
N GLY A 581 -25.40 -10.10 -6.64
CA GLY A 581 -24.77 -10.92 -7.70
C GLY A 581 -25.34 -12.25 -8.20
N ASP A 582 -25.82 -12.25 -9.45
CA ASP A 582 -25.21 -13.10 -10.48
C ASP A 582 -25.07 -12.31 -11.80
N LEU A 583 -24.06 -12.62 -12.60
CA LEU A 583 -23.52 -11.68 -13.61
C LEU A 583 -23.64 -12.20 -15.05
N HIS A 584 -24.29 -11.43 -15.94
CA HIS A 584 -23.90 -11.46 -17.35
C HIS A 584 -24.08 -10.15 -18.13
N SER A 585 -23.14 -9.95 -19.06
CA SER A 585 -23.01 -8.87 -20.05
C SER A 585 -22.70 -7.44 -19.55
N ILE A 586 -21.39 -7.14 -19.61
CA ILE A 586 -20.80 -5.85 -20.02
C ILE A 586 -21.06 -4.63 -19.10
N LEU A 587 -19.99 -4.19 -18.40
CA LEU A 587 -19.44 -2.83 -18.60
C LEU A 587 -18.05 -2.66 -17.96
N GLN A 588 -17.31 -1.68 -18.48
CA GLN A 588 -15.87 -1.47 -18.22
C GLN A 588 -15.61 -0.47 -17.09
N HIS A 589 -14.41 -0.60 -16.50
CA HIS A 589 -13.66 0.37 -15.70
C HIS A 589 -14.28 1.77 -15.46
N LYS A 590 -14.72 2.06 -14.21
CA LYS A 590 -14.26 3.25 -13.46
C LYS A 590 -14.66 3.39 -11.98
N TYR A 591 -15.61 2.62 -11.45
CA TYR A 591 -15.87 2.54 -10.00
C TYR A 591 -15.95 1.06 -9.59
N ARG A 592 -15.02 0.58 -8.75
CA ARG A 592 -14.78 -0.87 -8.59
C ARG A 592 -14.72 -1.46 -7.18
N ASP A 593 -14.48 -0.69 -6.12
CA ASP A 593 -13.81 -1.32 -4.96
C ASP A 593 -14.69 -1.56 -3.73
N ALA A 594 -15.55 -0.62 -3.34
CA ALA A 594 -16.30 -0.68 -2.08
C ALA A 594 -17.68 -1.36 -2.23
N PHE A 595 -17.98 -2.33 -1.36
CA PHE A 595 -19.34 -2.84 -1.16
C PHE A 595 -19.68 -2.99 0.32
N PHE A 596 -20.88 -2.56 0.69
CA PHE A 596 -21.46 -2.77 2.01
C PHE A 596 -22.81 -3.45 1.88
N SER A 597 -23.16 -4.33 2.83
CA SER A 597 -24.52 -4.80 2.98
C SER A 597 -24.78 -5.30 4.40
N PHE A 598 -26.05 -5.29 4.77
CA PHE A 598 -26.58 -5.44 6.12
C PHE A 598 -27.93 -6.17 6.07
N GLN A 599 -28.15 -7.13 6.97
CA GLN A 599 -29.43 -7.84 7.12
C GLN A 599 -29.64 -8.29 8.56
N GLN A 600 -30.87 -8.18 9.07
CA GLN A 600 -31.26 -8.82 10.33
C GLN A 600 -31.74 -10.26 10.09
N ILE A 601 -31.16 -11.24 10.76
CA ILE A 601 -31.50 -12.68 10.67
C ILE A 601 -31.56 -13.27 12.08
N HIS A 602 -32.71 -13.83 12.48
CA HIS A 602 -32.91 -14.52 13.77
C HIS A 602 -32.35 -13.79 15.00
N GLY A 603 -32.46 -12.45 15.03
CA GLY A 603 -31.96 -11.59 16.11
C GLY A 603 -30.50 -11.13 15.98
N TYR A 604 -29.78 -11.54 14.94
CA TYR A 604 -28.44 -11.03 14.60
C TYR A 604 -28.54 -9.97 13.51
N TYR A 605 -27.78 -8.90 13.64
CA TYR A 605 -27.43 -7.98 12.56
C TYR A 605 -26.17 -8.51 11.88
N VAL A 606 -26.33 -9.02 10.67
CA VAL A 606 -25.24 -9.46 9.80
C VAL A 606 -24.85 -8.28 8.92
N PHE A 607 -23.57 -7.91 8.89
CA PHE A 607 -23.07 -6.87 8.00
C PHE A 607 -21.73 -7.26 7.39
N CYS A 608 -21.36 -6.62 6.30
CA CYS A 608 -20.06 -6.87 5.66
C CYS A 608 -19.60 -5.67 4.85
N ILE A 609 -18.27 -5.51 4.80
CA ILE A 609 -17.53 -4.42 4.17
C ILE A 609 -16.47 -5.07 3.28
N LEU A 610 -16.68 -5.05 1.96
CA LEU A 610 -15.66 -5.41 0.99
C LEU A 610 -14.97 -4.13 0.50
N ASN A 611 -13.65 -4.20 0.33
CA ASN A 611 -12.87 -3.25 -0.44
C ASN A 611 -11.93 -4.06 -1.36
N ALA A 612 -12.35 -4.29 -2.61
CA ALA A 612 -11.73 -5.27 -3.51
C ALA A 612 -11.64 -4.78 -4.96
N HIS A 613 -10.41 -4.70 -5.48
CA HIS A 613 -10.22 -4.60 -6.92
C HIS A 613 -10.64 -5.89 -7.63
N ASP A 614 -11.41 -5.74 -8.71
CA ASP A 614 -11.63 -6.70 -9.81
C ASP A 614 -12.41 -8.00 -9.56
N TYR A 615 -12.66 -8.45 -8.32
CA TYR A 615 -13.22 -9.80 -8.05
C TYR A 615 -14.54 -9.84 -7.26
N GLN A 616 -15.39 -8.82 -7.40
CA GLN A 616 -16.64 -8.76 -6.64
C GLN A 616 -17.47 -10.06 -6.75
N THR A 617 -17.80 -10.53 -7.97
CA THR A 617 -18.80 -11.59 -8.27
C THR A 617 -18.71 -12.87 -7.42
N LEU A 618 -17.52 -13.33 -7.05
CA LEU A 618 -17.38 -14.53 -6.22
C LEU A 618 -17.75 -14.26 -4.76
N SER A 619 -17.26 -13.15 -4.19
CA SER A 619 -17.66 -12.71 -2.85
C SER A 619 -19.17 -12.45 -2.75
N GLN A 620 -19.80 -12.08 -3.87
CA GLN A 620 -21.25 -11.98 -4.00
C GLN A 620 -21.95 -13.32 -3.76
N LYS A 621 -21.55 -14.32 -4.55
CA LYS A 621 -22.10 -15.67 -4.50
C LYS A 621 -21.86 -16.39 -3.17
N SER A 622 -20.64 -16.34 -2.64
CA SER A 622 -20.31 -17.00 -1.36
C SER A 622 -21.11 -16.43 -0.20
N LEU A 623 -21.35 -15.11 -0.19
CA LEU A 623 -22.12 -14.50 0.88
C LEU A 623 -23.64 -14.64 0.66
N TYR A 624 -24.14 -14.72 -0.57
CA TYR A 624 -25.51 -15.18 -0.83
C TYR A 624 -25.74 -16.62 -0.29
N VAL A 625 -24.80 -17.54 -0.52
CA VAL A 625 -24.83 -18.90 0.06
C VAL A 625 -24.78 -18.86 1.60
N MET A 626 -23.96 -17.97 2.17
CA MET A 626 -23.87 -17.72 3.61
C MET A 626 -25.21 -17.28 4.21
N LEU A 627 -25.88 -16.28 3.62
CA LEU A 627 -27.18 -15.78 4.09
C LEU A 627 -28.25 -16.87 3.99
N ASN A 628 -28.31 -17.63 2.90
CA ASN A 628 -29.25 -18.74 2.76
C ASN A 628 -29.05 -19.81 3.86
N LYS A 629 -27.79 -20.15 4.18
CA LYS A 629 -27.47 -21.06 5.30
C LYS A 629 -27.90 -20.49 6.66
N LEU A 630 -27.82 -19.17 6.88
CA LEU A 630 -28.29 -18.51 8.10
C LEU A 630 -29.82 -18.51 8.19
N HIS A 631 -30.53 -18.11 7.13
CA HIS A 631 -31.99 -18.11 7.09
C HIS A 631 -32.58 -19.50 7.36
N ALA A 632 -31.96 -20.55 6.80
CA ALA A 632 -32.37 -21.93 6.99
C ALA A 632 -32.23 -22.48 8.43
N ARG A 633 -31.50 -21.80 9.33
CA ARG A 633 -31.16 -22.33 10.66
C ARG A 633 -31.64 -21.42 11.80
N LYS A 634 -32.70 -21.85 12.51
CA LYS A 634 -33.32 -21.08 13.61
C LYS A 634 -32.40 -20.80 14.80
N ASN A 635 -31.47 -21.71 15.11
CA ASN A 635 -30.51 -21.55 16.20
C ASN A 635 -29.10 -21.35 15.64
N ILE A 636 -28.54 -20.16 15.88
CA ILE A 636 -27.21 -19.73 15.43
C ILE A 636 -26.29 -19.70 16.66
N SER A 637 -25.25 -20.53 16.66
CA SER A 637 -24.20 -20.53 17.70
C SER A 637 -22.94 -19.80 17.21
N SER A 638 -22.09 -19.36 18.14
CA SER A 638 -20.80 -18.72 17.83
C SER A 638 -19.90 -19.60 16.96
N ASP A 639 -19.84 -20.89 17.24
CA ASP A 639 -19.06 -21.86 16.45
C ASP A 639 -19.65 -22.08 15.06
N TYR A 640 -20.98 -22.03 14.92
CA TYR A 640 -21.62 -22.11 13.60
C TYR A 640 -21.32 -20.85 12.77
N LEU A 641 -21.35 -19.66 13.36
CA LEU A 641 -20.95 -18.43 12.69
C LEU A 641 -19.49 -18.47 12.23
N LYS A 642 -18.61 -19.08 13.04
CA LYS A 642 -17.20 -19.29 12.71
C LYS A 642 -17.01 -20.23 11.52
N ASP A 643 -17.63 -21.42 11.54
CA ASP A 643 -17.63 -22.40 10.44
C ASP A 643 -18.19 -21.79 9.13
N LEU A 644 -19.20 -20.92 9.27
CA LEU A 644 -19.79 -20.19 8.16
C LEU A 644 -18.83 -19.15 7.56
N CYS A 645 -18.10 -18.40 8.40
CA CYS A 645 -17.00 -17.55 7.95
C CYS A 645 -15.94 -18.39 7.21
N ASP A 646 -15.47 -19.48 7.84
CA ASP A 646 -14.42 -20.36 7.30
C ASP A 646 -14.83 -20.93 5.92
N THR A 647 -16.13 -21.19 5.70
CA THR A 647 -16.67 -21.54 4.37
C THR A 647 -16.50 -20.39 3.35
N VAL A 648 -16.95 -19.18 3.68
CA VAL A 648 -16.86 -18.01 2.76
C VAL A 648 -15.41 -17.68 2.43
N ILE A 649 -14.51 -17.85 3.41
CA ILE A 649 -13.06 -17.67 3.24
C ILE A 649 -12.50 -18.72 2.29
N SER A 650 -12.84 -20.00 2.46
CA SER A 650 -12.40 -21.09 1.58
C SER A 650 -12.85 -20.89 0.13
N ASP A 651 -14.07 -20.41 -0.09
CA ASP A 651 -14.56 -20.10 -1.44
C ASP A 651 -13.71 -19.00 -2.09
N ILE A 652 -13.47 -17.90 -1.38
CA ILE A 652 -12.64 -16.78 -1.86
C ILE A 652 -11.20 -17.23 -2.13
N ASP A 653 -10.62 -18.01 -1.21
CA ASP A 653 -9.24 -18.49 -1.31
C ASP A 653 -8.99 -19.40 -2.52
N SER A 654 -10.02 -20.14 -2.97
CA SER A 654 -9.92 -21.13 -4.05
C SER A 654 -9.57 -20.57 -5.43
N ILE A 655 -9.76 -19.25 -5.64
CA ILE A 655 -9.65 -18.58 -6.95
C ILE A 655 -8.55 -17.50 -6.97
N VAL A 656 -8.09 -17.01 -5.80
CA VAL A 656 -7.18 -15.86 -5.73
C VAL A 656 -5.73 -16.24 -6.06
N SER A 657 -5.08 -15.40 -6.89
CA SER A 657 -3.61 -15.34 -7.03
C SER A 657 -3.02 -13.94 -6.83
N ASN A 658 -3.81 -12.97 -6.34
CA ASN A 658 -3.45 -11.54 -6.25
C ASN A 658 -3.87 -10.94 -4.88
N PRO A 659 -3.04 -10.17 -4.15
CA PRO A 659 -3.22 -9.96 -2.70
C PRO A 659 -4.04 -8.71 -2.29
N THR A 660 -4.75 -8.04 -3.22
CA THR A 660 -5.30 -6.68 -2.99
C THR A 660 -6.75 -6.61 -2.49
N THR A 661 -7.40 -7.75 -2.21
CA THR A 661 -8.78 -7.78 -1.68
C THR A 661 -8.78 -7.67 -0.16
N MET A 662 -9.56 -6.74 0.39
CA MET A 662 -9.82 -6.63 1.83
C MET A 662 -11.31 -6.87 2.11
N LEU A 663 -11.64 -7.59 3.18
CA LEU A 663 -13.01 -7.95 3.55
C LEU A 663 -13.16 -7.91 5.08
N ALA A 664 -14.27 -7.38 5.59
CA ALA A 664 -14.68 -7.51 6.99
C ALA A 664 -16.15 -7.92 7.06
N LEU A 665 -16.43 -9.06 7.69
CA LEU A 665 -17.75 -9.67 7.87
C LEU A 665 -18.08 -9.72 9.36
N GLY A 666 -19.22 -9.17 9.78
CA GLY A 666 -19.62 -9.09 11.19
C GLY A 666 -21.02 -9.60 11.48
N PHE A 667 -21.16 -10.19 12.66
CA PHE A 667 -22.40 -10.70 13.24
C PHE A 667 -22.57 -10.06 14.61
N LEU A 668 -23.50 -9.11 14.73
CA LEU A 668 -23.79 -8.39 15.97
C LEU A 668 -25.12 -8.88 16.55
N ARG A 669 -25.14 -9.23 17.83
CA ARG A 669 -26.36 -9.47 18.59
C ARG A 669 -26.20 -8.91 20.00
N GLU A 670 -27.15 -8.07 20.41
CA GLU A 670 -27.09 -7.36 21.69
C GLU A 670 -25.72 -6.65 21.83
N LYS A 671 -24.98 -6.89 22.91
CA LYS A 671 -23.62 -6.35 23.13
C LYS A 671 -22.48 -7.29 22.72
N SER A 672 -22.77 -8.33 21.93
CA SER A 672 -21.77 -9.31 21.45
C SER A 672 -21.65 -9.30 19.93
N MET A 673 -20.44 -9.09 19.44
CA MET A 673 -20.12 -9.17 18.02
C MET A 673 -19.10 -10.28 17.74
N ILE A 674 -19.29 -11.02 16.66
CA ILE A 674 -18.24 -11.85 16.04
C ILE A 674 -17.92 -11.19 14.71
N ILE A 675 -16.66 -10.77 14.52
CA ILE A 675 -16.19 -10.14 13.30
C ILE A 675 -14.97 -10.87 12.74
N ALA A 676 -15.04 -11.22 11.46
CA ALA A 676 -14.01 -11.87 10.68
C ALA A 676 -13.48 -10.88 9.65
N TYR A 677 -12.20 -10.52 9.72
CA TYR A 677 -11.59 -9.62 8.74
C TYR A 677 -10.35 -10.23 8.07
N PHE A 678 -10.14 -9.81 6.83
CA PHE A 678 -9.15 -10.27 5.86
C PHE A 678 -8.50 -9.06 5.19
N GLY A 679 -7.17 -9.09 5.07
CA GLY A 679 -6.40 -7.92 4.63
C GLY A 679 -6.33 -6.82 5.70
N GLY A 680 -5.84 -5.64 5.32
CA GLY A 680 -5.61 -4.52 6.22
C GLY A 680 -6.89 -3.78 6.63
N PHE A 681 -7.72 -4.42 7.46
CA PHE A 681 -8.86 -3.79 8.16
C PHE A 681 -8.54 -3.62 9.65
N ALA A 682 -8.88 -2.46 10.18
CA ALA A 682 -8.77 -2.13 11.60
C ALA A 682 -10.15 -1.79 12.19
N ILE A 683 -10.29 -2.07 13.48
CA ILE A 683 -11.50 -1.85 14.28
C ILE A 683 -11.10 -0.99 15.48
N THR A 684 -11.75 0.15 15.63
CA THR A 684 -11.56 1.07 16.77
C THR A 684 -12.86 1.19 17.54
N VAL A 685 -12.83 0.80 18.82
CA VAL A 685 -13.98 0.84 19.74
C VAL A 685 -13.84 2.05 20.66
N LEU A 686 -14.93 2.79 20.81
CA LEU A 686 -14.98 4.13 21.40
C LEU A 686 -15.96 4.18 22.55
N ASN A 687 -15.60 4.85 23.63
CA ASN A 687 -16.52 5.07 24.75
C ASN A 687 -17.56 6.16 24.48
N ALA A 688 -18.49 6.36 25.41
CA ALA A 688 -19.53 7.38 25.35
C ALA A 688 -19.02 8.83 25.31
N LYS A 689 -17.72 9.06 25.61
CA LYS A 689 -17.04 10.36 25.45
C LYS A 689 -16.32 10.51 24.10
N GLY A 690 -16.29 9.45 23.29
CA GLY A 690 -15.55 9.40 22.02
C GLY A 690 -14.06 9.05 22.16
N GLU A 691 -13.60 8.64 23.34
CA GLU A 691 -12.21 8.24 23.58
C GLU A 691 -11.97 6.81 23.04
N ILE A 692 -10.80 6.57 22.43
CA ILE A 692 -10.41 5.24 21.92
C ILE A 692 -10.15 4.30 23.10
N MET A 693 -10.99 3.28 23.25
CA MET A 693 -10.86 2.28 24.31
C MET A 693 -10.02 1.08 23.87
N ARG A 694 -10.25 0.61 22.64
CA ARG A 694 -9.67 -0.65 22.12
C ARG A 694 -9.47 -0.55 20.62
N GLU A 695 -8.32 -1.04 20.16
CA GLU A 695 -8.02 -1.19 18.73
C GLU A 695 -7.69 -2.65 18.41
N TYR A 696 -8.24 -3.15 17.31
CA TYR A 696 -8.02 -4.49 16.78
C TYR A 696 -7.71 -4.39 15.29
N GLY A 697 -6.97 -5.34 14.71
CA GLY A 697 -6.72 -5.37 13.26
C GLY A 697 -5.76 -4.31 12.72
N ARG A 698 -5.45 -3.27 13.50
CA ARG A 698 -4.12 -2.63 13.43
C ARG A 698 -3.07 -3.69 13.73
N GLU A 699 -2.49 -4.26 12.68
CA GLU A 699 -1.08 -4.58 12.74
C GLU A 699 -0.39 -3.27 13.14
N ILE A 700 0.21 -3.26 14.33
CA ILE A 700 1.16 -2.22 14.73
C ILE A 700 2.12 -2.08 13.56
N ARG A 701 2.31 -0.87 13.02
CA ARG A 701 3.24 -0.62 11.91
C ARG A 701 4.63 -1.17 12.23
N LYS A 702 4.81 -2.41 11.80
CA LYS A 702 5.99 -3.25 11.82
C LYS A 702 5.78 -4.30 10.75
N ASP A 703 6.71 -4.32 9.81
CA ASP A 703 6.90 -5.25 8.72
C ASP A 703 5.86 -5.18 7.58
N ASP A 704 5.79 -4.03 6.88
CA ASP A 704 5.35 -4.00 5.47
C ASP A 704 6.48 -4.58 4.58
N GLY A 705 6.72 -5.88 4.75
CA GLY A 705 7.68 -6.69 4.02
C GLY A 705 7.15 -8.12 3.88
N LEU A 706 6.69 -8.49 2.68
CA LEU A 706 6.06 -9.79 2.43
C LEU A 706 6.92 -10.98 2.89
N SER A 707 6.36 -11.90 3.70
CA SER A 707 6.32 -13.34 3.32
C SER A 707 5.65 -14.31 4.31
N ASN A 708 4.98 -15.28 3.68
CA ASN A 708 4.66 -16.66 4.07
C ASN A 708 5.38 -17.33 5.28
N LEU A 709 4.63 -18.03 6.16
CA LEU A 709 5.04 -19.25 6.89
C LEU A 709 3.84 -20.15 7.26
N THR A 710 4.00 -21.49 7.37
CA THR A 710 2.87 -22.44 7.53
C THR A 710 3.11 -23.51 8.62
N ARG A 711 2.07 -23.75 9.43
CA ARG A 711 1.80 -24.80 10.48
C ARG A 711 2.91 -25.76 10.99
N GLN A 712 2.94 -25.91 12.33
CA GLN A 712 3.25 -27.15 13.03
C GLN A 712 2.48 -27.23 14.38
N GLY A 713 1.72 -28.31 14.62
CA GLY A 713 1.13 -28.62 15.94
C GLY A 713 0.08 -27.64 16.51
N GLU A 714 -0.24 -27.81 17.80
CA GLU A 714 -1.36 -27.12 18.48
C GLU A 714 -1.03 -25.71 19.04
N LYS A 715 0.16 -25.14 18.81
CA LYS A 715 0.47 -23.75 19.21
C LYS A 715 1.47 -23.04 18.29
N ILE A 716 1.12 -21.79 17.94
CA ILE A 716 2.00 -20.61 17.70
C ILE A 716 2.54 -20.31 16.26
N ILE A 717 2.07 -19.17 15.68
CA ILE A 717 2.75 -18.15 14.82
C ILE A 717 3.23 -18.56 13.38
N PHE A 718 3.15 -17.79 12.28
CA PHE A 718 2.40 -16.59 11.79
C PHE A 718 2.42 -16.59 10.23
N LYS A 719 1.63 -15.75 9.53
CA LYS A 719 1.69 -15.55 8.05
C LYS A 719 0.98 -14.25 7.60
N ILE A 720 1.68 -13.31 6.94
CA ILE A 720 1.00 -12.15 6.30
C ILE A 720 0.41 -12.62 4.95
N ASN A 721 -0.81 -12.14 4.65
CA ASN A 721 -1.76 -12.55 3.60
C ASN A 721 -2.51 -13.89 3.84
N ARG A 722 -3.84 -13.81 3.69
CA ARG A 722 -4.89 -14.85 3.90
C ARG A 722 -5.21 -15.27 5.34
N GLY A 723 -4.61 -14.64 6.35
CA GLY A 723 -4.98 -14.87 7.76
C GLY A 723 -6.29 -14.19 8.14
N THR A 724 -7.45 -14.84 7.93
CA THR A 724 -8.72 -14.31 8.48
C THR A 724 -8.66 -14.27 10.00
N THR A 725 -8.70 -13.06 10.54
CA THR A 725 -8.71 -12.87 11.98
C THR A 725 -10.15 -12.75 12.45
N ILE A 726 -10.65 -13.83 13.07
CA ILE A 726 -11.95 -13.82 13.74
C ILE A 726 -11.76 -13.31 15.18
N ARG A 727 -12.45 -12.23 15.53
CA ARG A 727 -12.52 -11.66 16.87
C ARG A 727 -13.95 -11.71 17.37
N GLN A 728 -14.14 -12.26 18.57
CA GLN A 728 -15.33 -11.99 19.36
C GLN A 728 -15.05 -10.73 20.18
N ILE A 729 -15.93 -9.73 20.08
CA ILE A 729 -15.86 -8.46 20.80
C ILE A 729 -17.15 -8.32 21.59
N SER A 730 -17.05 -8.40 22.92
CA SER A 730 -18.11 -7.98 23.83
C SER A 730 -17.94 -6.49 24.14
N SER A 731 -18.99 -5.69 23.91
CA SER A 731 -18.97 -4.28 24.30
C SER A 731 -19.30 -4.11 25.79
N LYS A 732 -18.66 -3.11 26.41
CA LYS A 732 -18.94 -2.71 27.79
C LYS A 732 -20.07 -1.68 27.84
N ASN A 733 -20.59 -1.42 29.04
CA ASN A 733 -21.69 -0.45 29.21
C ASN A 733 -21.31 1.00 28.92
N ASP A 734 -20.02 1.33 28.89
CA ASP A 734 -19.47 2.63 28.56
C ASP A 734 -19.09 2.80 27.08
N GLU A 735 -19.19 1.74 26.25
CA GLU A 735 -18.86 1.80 24.82
C GLU A 735 -20.06 2.21 23.97
N LYS A 736 -19.87 3.23 23.11
CA LYS A 736 -20.94 3.85 22.31
C LYS A 736 -20.82 3.56 20.82
N TRP A 737 -19.60 3.57 20.28
CA TRP A 737 -19.35 3.38 18.85
C TRP A 737 -18.29 2.32 18.58
N MET A 738 -18.44 1.60 17.47
CA MET A 738 -17.40 0.79 16.85
C MET A 738 -17.23 1.23 15.40
N VAL A 739 -16.01 1.58 15.02
CA VAL A 739 -15.65 1.95 13.64
C VAL A 739 -14.81 0.84 13.03
N ILE A 740 -15.11 0.48 11.79
CA ILE A 740 -14.44 -0.56 11.03
C ILE A 740 -14.08 0.02 9.67
N ALA A 741 -12.78 0.11 9.38
CA ALA A 741 -12.27 0.70 8.14
C ALA A 741 -10.92 0.07 7.74
N PRO A 742 -10.49 0.17 6.46
CA PRO A 742 -9.14 -0.20 6.08
C PRO A 742 -8.10 0.55 6.92
N THR A 743 -7.00 -0.10 7.31
CA THR A 743 -5.98 0.47 8.20
C THR A 743 -5.48 1.84 7.71
N PHE A 744 -5.30 2.01 6.40
CA PHE A 744 -4.88 3.29 5.81
C PHE A 744 -5.87 4.44 6.10
N VAL A 745 -7.18 4.17 6.21
CA VAL A 745 -8.18 5.20 6.51
C VAL A 745 -7.93 5.75 7.92
N LEU A 746 -7.76 4.86 8.91
CA LEU A 746 -7.49 5.25 10.30
C LEU A 746 -6.10 5.87 10.47
N ASP A 747 -5.15 5.55 9.59
CA ASP A 747 -3.82 6.16 9.55
C ASP A 747 -3.79 7.55 8.89
N THR A 748 -4.80 7.89 8.07
CA THR A 748 -4.89 9.20 7.39
C THR A 748 -5.59 10.26 8.25
N ILE A 749 -6.26 9.85 9.33
CA ILE A 749 -6.94 10.75 10.28
C ILE A 749 -6.12 10.81 11.57
N SER A 750 -5.71 12.01 12.00
CA SER A 750 -5.02 12.13 13.30
C SER A 750 -5.92 11.65 14.45
N THR A 751 -5.35 11.03 15.49
CA THR A 751 -6.11 10.57 16.67
C THR A 751 -6.96 11.69 17.28
N LYS A 752 -6.45 12.92 17.29
CA LYS A 752 -7.19 14.09 17.77
C LYS A 752 -8.42 14.37 16.89
N THR A 753 -8.22 14.53 15.58
CA THR A 753 -9.28 14.73 14.59
C THR A 753 -10.35 13.64 14.66
N TYR A 754 -9.92 12.39 14.86
CA TYR A 754 -10.79 11.23 14.98
C TYR A 754 -11.69 11.33 16.24
N VAL A 755 -11.10 11.61 17.40
CA VAL A 755 -11.83 11.83 18.66
C VAL A 755 -12.74 13.07 18.58
N ASP A 756 -12.28 14.16 17.96
CA ASP A 756 -13.07 15.39 17.74
C ASP A 756 -14.32 15.10 16.87
N VAL A 757 -14.17 14.36 15.77
CA VAL A 757 -15.30 13.91 14.93
C VAL A 757 -16.27 13.05 15.72
N VAL A 758 -15.79 12.04 16.45
CA VAL A 758 -16.64 11.10 17.18
C VAL A 758 -17.39 11.79 18.34
N SER A 759 -16.69 12.58 19.14
CA SER A 759 -17.25 13.24 20.33
C SER A 759 -18.27 14.33 20.00
N SER A 760 -18.16 14.96 18.83
CA SER A 760 -19.11 15.97 18.35
C SER A 760 -20.23 15.41 17.44
N SER A 761 -20.26 14.10 17.18
CA SER A 761 -21.29 13.48 16.33
C SER A 761 -22.38 12.80 17.17
N ASN A 762 -23.62 12.89 16.70
CA ASN A 762 -24.79 12.39 17.41
C ASN A 762 -25.13 10.93 17.08
N ASN A 763 -24.78 10.46 15.87
CA ASN A 763 -25.09 9.10 15.41
C ASN A 763 -23.97 8.50 14.54
N ALA A 764 -24.04 7.18 14.32
CA ALA A 764 -23.06 6.42 13.55
C ALA A 764 -22.93 6.89 12.08
N CYS A 765 -24.03 7.29 11.42
CA CYS A 765 -23.99 7.77 10.03
C CYS A 765 -23.20 9.09 9.93
N GLU A 766 -23.40 9.99 10.89
CA GLU A 766 -22.64 11.24 11.00
C GLU A 766 -21.14 10.96 11.16
N ILE A 767 -20.75 10.06 12.05
CA ILE A 767 -19.33 9.67 12.23
C ILE A 767 -18.75 9.09 10.93
N ALA A 768 -19.42 8.11 10.31
CA ALA A 768 -18.96 7.48 9.07
C ALA A 768 -18.71 8.52 7.95
N ARG A 769 -19.68 9.42 7.77
CA ARG A 769 -19.65 10.51 6.79
C ARG A 769 -18.53 11.51 7.07
N ARG A 770 -18.34 11.92 8.33
CA ARG A 770 -17.32 12.90 8.72
C ARG A 770 -15.91 12.33 8.60
N LEU A 771 -15.69 11.09 9.03
CA LEU A 771 -14.42 10.40 8.83
C LEU A 771 -14.12 10.22 7.33
N ARG A 772 -15.13 9.90 6.50
CA ARG A 772 -14.99 9.81 5.04
C ARG A 772 -14.55 11.14 4.44
N ASN A 773 -15.24 12.22 4.77
CA ASN A 773 -14.92 13.55 4.24
C ASN A 773 -13.52 14.01 4.69
N HIS A 774 -13.10 13.70 5.93
CA HIS A 774 -11.74 13.94 6.38
C HIS A 774 -10.70 13.19 5.53
N VAL A 775 -10.92 11.91 5.20
CA VAL A 775 -9.98 11.08 4.41
C VAL A 775 -9.93 11.50 2.94
N ILE A 776 -11.05 11.94 2.36
CA ILE A 776 -11.09 12.58 1.03
C ILE A 776 -10.31 13.91 1.07
N ALA A 777 -10.43 14.67 2.16
CA ALA A 777 -9.70 15.92 2.32
C ALA A 777 -8.21 15.71 2.65
N SER A 778 -7.79 14.58 3.23
CA SER A 778 -6.39 14.34 3.63
C SER A 778 -5.63 13.31 2.78
N SER A 779 -6.25 12.69 1.77
CA SER A 779 -5.59 11.71 0.89
C SER A 779 -6.02 11.78 -0.57
N TYR A 780 -5.15 11.27 -1.45
CA TYR A 780 -5.42 11.06 -2.87
C TYR A 780 -6.12 9.72 -3.18
N LYS A 781 -6.80 9.09 -2.20
CA LYS A 781 -7.46 7.78 -2.39
C LYS A 781 -8.97 7.94 -2.51
N ASP A 782 -9.46 7.78 -3.73
CA ASP A 782 -10.89 7.92 -4.07
C ASP A 782 -11.77 6.71 -3.65
N SER A 783 -11.18 5.57 -3.26
CA SER A 783 -11.92 4.34 -2.95
C SER A 783 -11.57 3.73 -1.58
N PHE A 784 -12.52 3.82 -0.66
CA PHE A 784 -12.47 3.20 0.66
C PHE A 784 -13.87 3.06 1.26
N SER A 785 -13.99 2.23 2.31
CA SER A 785 -15.23 2.01 3.06
C SER A 785 -15.01 2.35 4.52
N ILE A 786 -15.96 3.03 5.16
CA ILE A 786 -16.01 3.22 6.61
C ILE A 786 -17.37 2.74 7.09
N CYS A 787 -17.39 1.74 7.97
CA CYS A 787 -18.59 1.32 8.68
C CYS A 787 -18.50 1.83 10.12
N VAL A 788 -19.60 2.37 10.63
CA VAL A 788 -19.73 2.75 12.05
C VAL A 788 -21.00 2.12 12.59
N LEU A 789 -20.89 1.54 13.77
CA LEU A 789 -21.95 0.83 14.48
C LEU A 789 -22.16 1.49 15.84
N GLY A 790 -23.41 1.80 16.18
CA GLY A 790 -23.80 2.26 17.51
C GLY A 790 -24.19 1.09 18.41
N PHE A 791 -23.95 1.24 19.71
CA PHE A 791 -24.37 0.29 20.76
C PHE A 791 -25.55 0.82 21.60
N GLU A 792 -26.34 1.74 21.04
CA GLU A 792 -27.53 2.35 21.66
C GLU A 792 -28.70 1.35 21.81
#